data_AF-A0A1Y5ND10-F1
#
_entry.id   AF-A0A1Y5ND10-F1
#
_cell.length_a   1.000
_cell.length_b   1.000
_cell.length_c   1.000
_cell.angle_alpha   90.00
_cell.angle_beta   90.00
_cell.angle_gamma   90.00
#
_symmetry.space_group_name_H-M   'P 1'
#
loop_
_entity.id
_entity.type
_entity.pdbx_description
1 polymer ?
#
loop_
_entity_poly.entity_id
_entity_poly.type
_entity_poly.pdbx_seq_one_letter_code
_entity_poly.pdbx_strand_id
1 'polypeptide(L)'
;MDVNIEELLSSKRDLSEEEFNENPELLYLVGDYGFNIIKGKIFIADGWYILDKVMLDSRVNAIRTYRFNQLSYYNINFVDYIKNTKTKTLFNNCVLYCSPVADTVVEINTEIIFNNCINTNDDGKAINGYIFKKRIYLNNSNIDFNDCTFEDDFKCENANFDVDFSQSKFTKNFTFHLLQSRNINFKGALFYANASFKVIQKIESANFYQANFKNTVSFSSIGFGNGLVDFSKAKFDKAVSFYRCAFGGETKFNGVIFGGIAKFTRATFNNVVNFDKTNFKDESRFYKTQFSKTTILTETNFENKANFSSAIFNEKSYFTNAVFEADTDFSSVTFTDEARFLNADFKDTTTFESAEFKGKADFKTDKNLTFGKDANFSNTTFQDNAYFNSRVFEDFVDFRESDFKRVACFYGAIFKKPVNFSSIIFNGALNFVNAKTDFTYEELKKFIEDTSTNNIEKCISATNDFRDGFRLMKHALNNKGNALDASLFHRLELYCKELELEFTLENAKAKNNENSKEVKSVDEVEAKFKSKSRIELFLDLITLKLYRNTSDHHTNLLRIINFMALTIAVYGFSLYAYENFILTQLVNYSYQWTCFASVLVVSLALLAICHQAAKYNIAWKNMLIGFIVLALMSILIVSLLDIKYVAYIALFVTSYLLLYFAILKYEYDWIYLIYYSLLIVILFIKPFLIAPFISIFTSEQAIESKFKEYTIRYNENGLDDMLLDANLTNTKKDNKIDFIVENRKAILDELDDDKTLLNDFVEKSFRYAESFMNHNMSNKNIQKKEAPQKPYTEALAALKYDEIMQSIRKSANLLYGFIMLLVIYSLTKTTRRNSVVPS
;
A
#
# COMPACT_ATOMS: atom_id res chain seq x y z
N MET A 1 -17.81 53.97 4.48
CA MET A 1 -18.61 55.06 5.05
C MET A 1 -20.06 54.66 4.90
N ASP A 2 -20.62 54.15 5.99
CA ASP A 2 -22.04 53.88 6.14
C ASP A 2 -22.75 55.21 6.32
N VAL A 3 -23.67 55.53 5.41
CA VAL A 3 -24.57 56.68 5.59
C VAL A 3 -25.43 56.35 6.81
N ASN A 4 -25.32 57.15 7.87
CA ASN A 4 -26.19 57.04 9.04
C ASN A 4 -27.57 57.59 8.66
N ILE A 5 -28.48 56.69 8.26
CA ILE A 5 -29.81 57.07 7.78
C ILE A 5 -30.60 57.83 8.87
N GLU A 6 -30.43 57.48 10.15
CA GLU A 6 -31.11 58.17 11.25
C GLU A 6 -30.63 59.62 11.39
N GLU A 7 -29.32 59.84 11.33
CA GLU A 7 -28.72 61.17 11.37
C GLU A 7 -29.15 62.01 10.16
N LEU A 8 -29.11 61.43 8.96
CA LEU A 8 -29.53 62.08 7.72
C LEU A 8 -31.02 62.47 7.73
N LEU A 9 -31.89 61.62 8.27
CA LEU A 9 -33.31 61.92 8.44
C LEU A 9 -33.56 62.97 9.53
N SER A 10 -32.69 63.06 10.53
CA SER A 10 -32.78 64.04 11.62
C SER A 10 -32.36 65.45 11.20
N SER A 11 -31.45 65.56 10.22
CA SER A 11 -30.92 66.84 9.70
C SER A 11 -31.72 67.41 8.51
N LYS A 12 -32.79 66.74 8.07
CA LYS A 12 -33.55 67.15 6.88
C LYS A 12 -34.32 68.45 7.07
N ARG A 13 -34.31 69.30 6.04
CA ARG A 13 -35.12 70.52 5.93
C ARG A 13 -36.00 70.51 4.68
N ASP A 14 -37.12 71.23 4.71
CA ASP A 14 -37.96 71.41 3.53
C ASP A 14 -37.18 72.07 2.38
N LEU A 15 -37.47 71.63 1.16
CA LEU A 15 -37.02 72.28 -0.07
C LEU A 15 -37.89 73.51 -0.36
N SER A 16 -37.29 74.68 -0.55
CA SER A 16 -38.05 75.92 -0.80
C SER A 16 -38.70 75.91 -2.19
N GLU A 17 -39.70 76.76 -2.40
CA GLU A 17 -40.42 76.85 -3.68
C GLU A 17 -39.53 77.41 -4.80
N GLU A 18 -38.64 78.35 -4.49
CA GLU A 18 -37.61 78.83 -5.42
C GLU A 18 -36.60 77.72 -5.72
N GLU A 19 -36.09 77.03 -4.69
CA GLU A 19 -35.12 75.94 -4.84
C GLU A 19 -35.69 74.77 -5.68
N PHE A 20 -36.98 74.49 -5.59
CA PHE A 20 -37.63 73.46 -6.41
C PHE A 20 -37.82 73.91 -7.87
N ASN A 21 -38.35 75.12 -8.08
CA ASN A 21 -38.70 75.63 -9.41
C ASN A 21 -37.48 75.97 -10.28
N GLU A 22 -36.38 76.41 -9.67
CA GLU A 22 -35.12 76.70 -10.38
C GLU A 22 -34.29 75.45 -10.65
N ASN A 23 -34.69 74.29 -10.13
CA ASN A 23 -33.90 73.07 -10.24
C ASN A 23 -34.28 72.24 -11.49
N PRO A 24 -33.39 72.14 -12.49
CA PRO A 24 -33.65 71.35 -13.69
C PRO A 24 -33.79 69.84 -13.40
N GLU A 25 -33.24 69.34 -12.28
CA GLU A 25 -33.40 67.95 -11.81
C GLU A 25 -34.77 67.69 -11.13
N LEU A 26 -35.59 68.71 -10.94
CA LEU A 26 -36.94 68.54 -10.39
C LEU A 26 -38.01 68.96 -11.39
N LEU A 27 -37.61 69.65 -12.48
CA LEU A 27 -38.49 70.17 -13.53
C LEU A 27 -39.33 69.10 -14.24
N TYR A 28 -38.86 67.86 -14.31
CA TYR A 28 -39.62 66.74 -14.90
C TYR A 28 -40.71 66.18 -13.99
N LEU A 29 -40.72 66.56 -12.71
CA LEU A 29 -41.83 66.28 -11.79
C LEU A 29 -43.04 67.23 -12.02
N VAL A 30 -42.97 68.13 -13.01
CA VAL A 30 -43.83 69.34 -13.16
C VAL A 30 -44.96 69.20 -14.21
N GLY A 31 -45.33 67.97 -14.64
CA GLY A 31 -46.54 67.78 -15.48
C GLY A 31 -47.84 68.24 -14.79
N ASP A 32 -48.97 68.31 -15.52
CA ASP A 32 -50.26 68.98 -15.18
C ASP A 32 -50.87 68.73 -13.77
N TYR A 33 -50.31 67.82 -12.96
CA TYR A 33 -50.73 67.55 -11.58
C TYR A 33 -49.58 67.42 -10.55
N GLY A 34 -48.29 67.43 -10.94
CA GLY A 34 -47.17 67.02 -10.07
C GLY A 34 -46.72 68.05 -9.02
N PHE A 35 -46.71 69.34 -9.36
CA PHE A 35 -46.16 70.43 -8.52
C PHE A 35 -46.85 70.60 -7.15
N ASN A 36 -48.19 70.63 -7.13
CA ASN A 36 -48.96 70.79 -5.87
C ASN A 36 -48.96 69.53 -4.99
N ILE A 37 -48.59 68.39 -5.56
CA ILE A 37 -48.78 67.05 -4.99
C ILE A 37 -47.56 66.60 -4.18
N ILE A 38 -46.35 67.04 -4.55
CA ILE A 38 -45.07 66.66 -3.94
C ILE A 38 -44.46 67.72 -3.00
N LYS A 39 -45.03 68.93 -2.99
CA LYS A 39 -44.60 70.05 -2.13
C LYS A 39 -44.72 69.65 -0.65
N GLY A 40 -43.63 69.77 0.11
CA GLY A 40 -43.55 69.34 1.53
C GLY A 40 -43.26 67.84 1.75
N LYS A 41 -42.91 67.11 0.68
CA LYS A 41 -42.47 65.70 0.73
C LYS A 41 -41.03 65.49 0.23
N ILE A 42 -40.43 66.53 -0.32
CA ILE A 42 -39.03 66.56 -0.77
C ILE A 42 -38.24 67.44 0.20
N PHE A 43 -37.23 66.84 0.82
CA PHE A 43 -36.35 67.49 1.78
C PHE A 43 -34.91 67.46 1.26
N ILE A 44 -34.07 68.34 1.78
CA ILE A 44 -32.62 68.29 1.58
C ILE A 44 -31.93 68.03 2.93
N ALA A 45 -30.94 67.15 2.94
CA ALA A 45 -29.99 66.97 4.04
C ALA A 45 -28.63 66.53 3.50
N ASP A 46 -27.52 67.14 3.92
CA ASP A 46 -26.15 66.68 3.62
C ASP A 46 -25.89 66.29 2.14
N GLY A 47 -26.45 67.06 1.20
CA GLY A 47 -26.31 66.81 -0.25
C GLY A 47 -27.23 65.70 -0.81
N TRP A 48 -28.22 65.25 -0.05
CA TRP A 48 -29.26 64.30 -0.45
C TRP A 48 -30.59 64.99 -0.69
N TYR A 49 -31.28 64.63 -1.78
CA TYR A 49 -32.72 64.75 -1.88
C TYR A 49 -33.39 63.60 -1.14
N ILE A 50 -34.29 63.91 -0.22
CA ILE A 50 -35.02 62.95 0.58
C ILE A 50 -36.49 63.02 0.17
N LEU A 51 -37.00 61.97 -0.44
CA LEU A 51 -38.42 61.80 -0.71
C LEU A 51 -39.04 60.99 0.43
N ASP A 52 -39.95 61.58 1.20
CA ASP A 52 -40.54 60.94 2.38
C ASP A 52 -42.03 60.61 2.16
N LYS A 53 -42.38 59.32 2.23
CA LYS A 53 -43.76 58.80 2.08
C LYS A 53 -44.42 59.15 0.75
N VAL A 54 -43.67 58.97 -0.34
CA VAL A 54 -44.14 59.22 -1.72
C VAL A 54 -44.44 57.90 -2.43
N MET A 55 -45.44 57.88 -3.31
CA MET A 55 -45.71 56.74 -4.19
C MET A 55 -45.02 56.97 -5.53
N LEU A 56 -44.30 55.97 -6.02
CA LEU A 56 -43.53 56.02 -7.25
C LEU A 56 -44.21 55.13 -8.29
N ASP A 57 -44.71 55.66 -9.40
CA ASP A 57 -45.36 54.92 -10.50
C ASP A 57 -44.53 55.07 -11.80
N SER A 58 -44.89 54.40 -12.88
CA SER A 58 -44.13 54.34 -14.14
C SER A 58 -44.92 54.79 -15.38
N ARG A 59 -46.04 55.52 -15.24
CA ARG A 59 -46.99 55.68 -16.35
C ARG A 59 -46.41 56.40 -17.57
N VAL A 60 -46.30 55.63 -18.65
CA VAL A 60 -46.37 56.07 -20.04
C VAL A 60 -47.86 56.05 -20.45
N ASN A 61 -48.40 57.22 -20.83
CA ASN A 61 -49.76 57.50 -21.34
C ASN A 61 -50.97 57.42 -20.37
N ALA A 62 -51.78 58.49 -20.43
CA ALA A 62 -53.00 58.70 -19.68
C ALA A 62 -54.16 57.78 -20.11
N ILE A 63 -55.03 57.39 -19.17
CA ILE A 63 -56.50 57.34 -19.31
C ILE A 63 -57.14 57.36 -17.91
N ARG A 64 -58.23 58.14 -17.81
CA ARG A 64 -59.07 58.41 -16.63
C ARG A 64 -59.74 57.13 -16.09
N THR A 65 -59.83 57.01 -14.77
CA THR A 65 -61.04 56.47 -14.11
C THR A 65 -61.25 57.09 -12.74
N TYR A 66 -62.40 57.76 -12.60
CA TYR A 66 -63.01 58.16 -11.33
C TYR A 66 -63.46 56.92 -10.57
N ARG A 67 -63.00 56.80 -9.32
CA ARG A 67 -63.62 56.14 -8.15
C ARG A 67 -62.52 55.49 -7.32
N PHE A 68 -62.13 56.11 -6.21
CA PHE A 68 -61.90 55.50 -4.89
C PHE A 68 -61.51 56.62 -3.92
N ASN A 69 -62.39 56.91 -2.97
CA ASN A 69 -62.06 57.68 -1.76
C ASN A 69 -61.35 56.71 -0.81
N GLN A 70 -60.01 56.75 -0.72
CA GLN A 70 -59.25 56.31 0.47
C GLN A 70 -57.77 56.70 0.37
N LEU A 71 -57.30 57.42 1.40
CA LEU A 71 -55.92 57.76 1.83
C LEU A 71 -54.88 58.19 0.76
N SER A 72 -54.43 59.44 0.93
CA SER A 72 -53.53 60.22 0.08
C SER A 72 -52.11 59.66 -0.07
N TYR A 73 -51.90 58.87 -1.12
CA TYR A 73 -50.58 58.60 -1.68
C TYR A 73 -50.42 59.33 -3.02
N TYR A 74 -49.27 59.95 -3.21
CA TYR A 74 -48.99 60.91 -4.27
C TYR A 74 -47.96 60.33 -5.25
N ASN A 75 -48.29 60.28 -6.54
CA ASN A 75 -47.55 59.52 -7.56
C ASN A 75 -46.43 60.35 -8.23
N ILE A 76 -45.19 59.85 -8.24
CA ILE A 76 -44.04 60.36 -9.00
C ILE A 76 -43.59 59.33 -10.04
N ASN A 77 -43.19 59.74 -11.25
CA ASN A 77 -42.55 58.81 -12.19
C ASN A 77 -41.14 58.43 -11.71
N PHE A 78 -40.94 57.17 -11.30
CA PHE A 78 -39.66 56.68 -10.77
C PHE A 78 -38.49 56.86 -11.76
N VAL A 79 -38.70 56.44 -13.01
CA VAL A 79 -37.65 56.41 -14.04
C VAL A 79 -37.29 57.82 -14.48
N ASP A 80 -38.30 58.66 -14.74
CA ASP A 80 -38.05 60.05 -15.13
C ASP A 80 -37.36 60.82 -14.01
N TYR A 81 -37.68 60.48 -12.75
CA TYR A 81 -37.02 61.08 -11.61
C TYR A 81 -35.55 60.72 -11.54
N ILE A 82 -35.21 59.43 -11.51
CA ILE A 82 -33.84 58.96 -11.27
C ILE A 82 -32.90 59.07 -12.48
N LYS A 83 -33.41 59.10 -13.72
CA LYS A 83 -32.56 59.12 -14.91
C LYS A 83 -31.80 60.44 -15.10
N ASN A 84 -32.37 61.53 -14.59
CA ASN A 84 -31.84 62.88 -14.78
C ASN A 84 -31.27 63.49 -13.49
N THR A 85 -31.50 62.89 -12.32
CA THR A 85 -30.93 63.38 -11.06
C THR A 85 -29.42 63.16 -11.04
N LYS A 86 -28.67 64.19 -10.64
CA LYS A 86 -27.25 64.08 -10.30
C LYS A 86 -27.04 64.20 -8.80
N THR A 87 -28.00 64.79 -8.09
CA THR A 87 -28.03 64.83 -6.64
C THR A 87 -28.38 63.47 -6.05
N LYS A 88 -27.71 63.09 -4.96
CA LYS A 88 -27.94 61.82 -4.25
C LYS A 88 -29.39 61.76 -3.76
N THR A 89 -30.00 60.58 -3.81
CA THR A 89 -31.43 60.43 -3.52
C THR A 89 -31.69 59.38 -2.45
N LEU A 90 -32.40 59.75 -1.40
CA LEU A 90 -32.96 58.86 -0.38
C LEU A 90 -34.48 58.78 -0.59
N PHE A 91 -34.99 57.58 -0.88
CA PHE A 91 -36.41 57.27 -0.79
C PHE A 91 -36.70 56.72 0.60
N ASN A 92 -37.53 57.40 1.38
CA ASN A 92 -37.88 57.03 2.75
C ASN A 92 -39.36 56.68 2.85
N ASN A 93 -39.69 55.47 3.31
CA ASN A 93 -41.07 54.97 3.42
C ASN A 93 -41.89 55.13 2.13
N CYS A 94 -41.24 55.01 0.96
CA CYS A 94 -41.88 55.17 -0.33
C CYS A 94 -42.49 53.84 -0.82
N VAL A 95 -43.60 53.93 -1.55
CA VAL A 95 -44.23 52.76 -2.18
C VAL A 95 -43.85 52.75 -3.65
N LEU A 96 -43.31 51.64 -4.15
CA LEU A 96 -42.81 51.52 -5.52
C LEU A 96 -43.76 50.70 -6.39
N TYR A 97 -44.16 51.28 -7.52
CA TYR A 97 -44.94 50.67 -8.59
C TYR A 97 -44.18 50.81 -9.92
N CYS A 98 -43.14 50.00 -10.14
CA CYS A 98 -42.34 49.96 -11.38
C CYS A 98 -42.88 49.06 -12.53
N SER A 99 -43.59 49.55 -13.56
CA SER A 99 -43.93 48.72 -14.76
C SER A 99 -42.75 48.59 -15.72
N PRO A 100 -42.59 47.49 -16.48
CA PRO A 100 -41.29 46.96 -16.86
C PRO A 100 -40.82 47.42 -18.24
N VAL A 101 -39.52 47.21 -18.46
CA VAL A 101 -38.75 47.31 -19.71
C VAL A 101 -38.33 48.73 -20.04
N ALA A 102 -37.05 49.02 -19.82
CA ALA A 102 -36.39 50.03 -20.59
C ALA A 102 -36.19 49.46 -22.02
N ASP A 103 -36.96 49.92 -23.01
CA ASP A 103 -36.76 49.57 -24.43
C ASP A 103 -35.37 50.02 -24.94
N THR A 104 -34.68 50.82 -24.14
CA THR A 104 -33.36 51.41 -24.37
C THR A 104 -32.52 51.29 -23.11
N VAL A 105 -31.20 51.16 -23.23
CA VAL A 105 -30.29 51.17 -22.08
C VAL A 105 -30.39 52.52 -21.36
N VAL A 106 -30.96 52.55 -20.16
CA VAL A 106 -31.03 53.75 -19.31
C VAL A 106 -29.96 53.66 -18.22
N GLU A 107 -29.07 54.64 -18.21
CA GLU A 107 -28.02 54.78 -17.20
C GLU A 107 -28.47 55.75 -16.09
N ILE A 108 -28.31 55.32 -14.84
CA ILE A 108 -28.65 56.09 -13.64
C ILE A 108 -27.34 56.48 -12.96
N ASN A 109 -27.06 57.78 -12.94
CA ASN A 109 -25.78 58.36 -12.53
C ASN A 109 -25.78 58.98 -11.12
N THR A 110 -26.78 58.66 -10.29
CA THR A 110 -26.90 59.15 -8.91
C THR A 110 -26.86 58.02 -7.87
N GLU A 111 -26.36 58.35 -6.68
CA GLU A 111 -26.39 57.46 -5.53
C GLU A 111 -27.82 57.36 -4.99
N ILE A 112 -28.32 56.15 -4.76
CA ILE A 112 -29.69 55.91 -4.31
C ILE A 112 -29.71 55.08 -3.03
N ILE A 113 -30.44 55.57 -2.04
CA ILE A 113 -30.81 54.79 -0.85
C ILE A 113 -32.32 54.57 -0.87
N PHE A 114 -32.75 53.34 -0.70
CA PHE A 114 -34.13 53.00 -0.36
C PHE A 114 -34.17 52.61 1.11
N ASN A 115 -34.95 53.36 1.89
CA ASN A 115 -35.14 53.13 3.32
C ASN A 115 -36.61 52.83 3.60
N ASN A 116 -36.89 51.65 4.17
CA ASN A 116 -38.26 51.20 4.48
C ASN A 116 -39.23 51.27 3.28
N CYS A 117 -38.73 51.09 2.06
CA CYS A 117 -39.55 51.13 0.85
C CYS A 117 -40.07 49.73 0.54
N ILE A 118 -41.38 49.52 0.67
CA ILE A 118 -41.99 48.20 0.51
C ILE A 118 -42.82 48.22 -0.77
N ASN A 119 -42.58 47.25 -1.65
CA ASN A 119 -43.44 46.98 -2.80
C ASN A 119 -44.73 46.29 -2.32
N THR A 120 -45.90 46.85 -2.65
CA THR A 120 -47.19 46.45 -2.07
C THR A 120 -48.01 45.48 -2.92
N ASN A 121 -47.57 45.11 -4.13
CA ASN A 121 -48.36 44.26 -5.05
C ASN A 121 -47.55 43.06 -5.58
N ASP A 122 -48.14 41.86 -5.48
CA ASP A 122 -47.56 40.57 -5.91
C ASP A 122 -47.44 40.40 -7.43
N ASP A 123 -48.24 41.13 -8.23
CA ASP A 123 -48.29 40.95 -9.69
C ASP A 123 -47.59 42.11 -10.42
N GLY A 124 -46.27 42.01 -10.52
CA GLY A 124 -45.54 42.36 -11.74
C GLY A 124 -44.82 43.70 -11.83
N LYS A 125 -43.90 44.06 -10.92
CA LYS A 125 -43.16 45.32 -11.02
C LYS A 125 -41.71 45.31 -10.47
N ALA A 126 -40.85 44.44 -11.01
CA ALA A 126 -39.39 44.49 -10.80
C ALA A 126 -38.72 45.57 -11.66
N ILE A 127 -37.62 46.16 -11.17
CA ILE A 127 -36.77 47.05 -11.97
C ILE A 127 -35.99 46.18 -12.96
N ASN A 128 -36.18 46.41 -14.26
CA ASN A 128 -35.62 45.56 -15.32
C ASN A 128 -34.70 46.34 -16.26
N GLY A 129 -33.48 45.86 -16.48
CA GLY A 129 -32.60 46.31 -17.58
C GLY A 129 -31.84 47.62 -17.35
N TYR A 130 -31.89 48.21 -16.15
CA TYR A 130 -31.22 49.49 -15.86
C TYR A 130 -29.74 49.31 -15.51
N ILE A 131 -28.93 50.34 -15.83
CA ILE A 131 -27.53 50.41 -15.43
C ILE A 131 -27.37 51.48 -14.35
N PHE A 132 -27.04 51.08 -13.12
CA PHE A 132 -26.74 51.96 -12.00
C PHE A 132 -25.24 52.22 -11.92
N LYS A 133 -24.82 53.44 -12.23
CA LYS A 133 -23.40 53.87 -12.27
C LYS A 133 -22.85 54.26 -10.90
N LYS A 134 -23.73 54.42 -9.91
CA LYS A 134 -23.42 54.82 -8.53
C LYS A 134 -24.05 53.86 -7.54
N ARG A 135 -23.61 53.96 -6.28
CA ARG A 135 -24.01 53.03 -5.21
C ARG A 135 -25.52 52.96 -5.02
N ILE A 136 -25.99 51.75 -4.75
CA ILE A 136 -27.37 51.45 -4.36
C ILE A 136 -27.34 50.82 -2.98
N TYR A 137 -28.12 51.39 -2.06
CA TYR A 137 -28.29 50.85 -0.72
C TYR A 137 -29.77 50.61 -0.41
N LEU A 138 -30.13 49.34 -0.22
CA LEU A 138 -31.44 48.91 0.26
C LEU A 138 -31.38 48.69 1.78
N ASN A 139 -31.98 49.58 2.56
CA ASN A 139 -32.20 49.38 3.99
C ASN A 139 -33.67 49.02 4.23
N ASN A 140 -33.93 47.79 4.69
CA ASN A 140 -35.27 47.28 4.96
C ASN A 140 -36.28 47.60 3.83
N SER A 141 -35.84 47.47 2.57
CA SER A 141 -36.63 47.82 1.38
C SER A 141 -36.79 46.67 0.39
N ASN A 142 -38.04 46.33 0.04
CA ASN A 142 -38.42 45.21 -0.83
C ASN A 142 -38.48 45.65 -2.29
N ILE A 143 -37.36 45.52 -2.99
CA ILE A 143 -37.21 45.98 -4.38
C ILE A 143 -36.46 44.91 -5.16
N ASP A 144 -37.13 44.38 -6.19
CA ASP A 144 -36.57 43.40 -7.12
C ASP A 144 -35.86 44.09 -8.28
N PHE A 145 -34.70 43.55 -8.66
CA PHE A 145 -33.87 44.03 -9.76
C PHE A 145 -33.51 42.87 -10.68
N ASN A 146 -34.18 42.73 -11.83
CA ASN A 146 -33.82 41.70 -12.81
C ASN A 146 -33.05 42.30 -13.97
N ASP A 147 -32.05 41.56 -14.47
CA ASP A 147 -31.20 41.96 -15.60
C ASP A 147 -30.64 43.40 -15.46
N CYS A 148 -30.40 43.84 -14.23
CA CYS A 148 -29.84 45.16 -13.94
C CYS A 148 -28.32 45.09 -13.81
N THR A 149 -27.61 46.15 -14.15
CA THR A 149 -26.16 46.25 -13.96
C THR A 149 -25.81 47.30 -12.92
N PHE A 150 -25.02 46.93 -11.92
CA PHE A 150 -24.52 47.80 -10.86
C PHE A 150 -23.02 48.01 -11.03
N GLU A 151 -22.62 49.21 -11.44
CA GLU A 151 -21.23 49.59 -11.70
C GLU A 151 -20.46 50.11 -10.47
N ASP A 152 -21.16 50.22 -9.33
CA ASP A 152 -20.63 50.66 -8.04
C ASP A 152 -21.06 49.68 -6.92
N ASP A 153 -20.63 49.92 -5.68
CA ASP A 153 -20.95 49.05 -4.54
C ASP A 153 -22.48 48.92 -4.34
N PHE A 154 -22.93 47.69 -4.12
CA PHE A 154 -24.33 47.38 -3.84
C PHE A 154 -24.46 46.84 -2.42
N LYS A 155 -25.39 47.40 -1.65
CA LYS A 155 -25.64 47.03 -0.26
C LYS A 155 -27.13 46.76 -0.04
N CYS A 156 -27.47 45.63 0.55
CA CYS A 156 -28.81 45.32 1.01
C CYS A 156 -28.74 44.83 2.46
N GLU A 157 -29.41 45.52 3.36
CA GLU A 157 -29.41 45.24 4.79
C GLU A 157 -30.81 45.29 5.40
N ASN A 158 -30.96 44.62 6.55
CA ASN A 158 -32.14 44.70 7.42
C ASN A 158 -33.46 44.28 6.76
N ALA A 159 -33.38 43.62 5.61
CA ALA A 159 -34.53 43.17 4.86
C ALA A 159 -35.13 41.90 5.48
N ASN A 160 -36.47 41.81 5.38
CA ASN A 160 -37.34 40.78 5.95
C ASN A 160 -38.40 40.33 4.93
N PHE A 161 -37.98 40.11 3.70
CA PHE A 161 -38.86 39.80 2.56
C PHE A 161 -38.06 39.07 1.49
N ASP A 162 -38.76 38.63 0.46
CA ASP A 162 -38.18 37.93 -0.68
C ASP A 162 -37.47 38.92 -1.58
N VAL A 163 -36.44 38.47 -2.29
CA VAL A 163 -35.73 39.33 -3.25
C VAL A 163 -35.47 38.59 -4.55
N ASP A 164 -35.55 39.30 -5.66
CA ASP A 164 -35.13 38.85 -6.98
C ASP A 164 -34.04 39.75 -7.57
N PHE A 165 -32.88 39.15 -7.82
CA PHE A 165 -31.71 39.70 -8.48
C PHE A 165 -31.32 38.87 -9.71
N SER A 166 -32.27 38.17 -10.32
CA SER A 166 -32.01 37.27 -11.45
C SER A 166 -31.41 38.00 -12.64
N GLN A 167 -30.40 37.39 -13.27
CA GLN A 167 -29.61 37.93 -14.39
C GLN A 167 -28.85 39.24 -14.10
N SER A 168 -28.93 39.78 -12.88
CA SER A 168 -28.28 41.05 -12.54
C SER A 168 -26.76 40.91 -12.41
N LYS A 169 -26.05 42.00 -12.70
CA LYS A 169 -24.59 42.08 -12.78
C LYS A 169 -24.05 43.07 -11.75
N PHE A 170 -23.17 42.61 -10.87
CA PHE A 170 -22.54 43.42 -9.84
C PHE A 170 -21.05 43.54 -10.13
N THR A 171 -20.58 44.74 -10.50
CA THR A 171 -19.17 44.92 -10.91
C THR A 171 -18.23 45.22 -9.74
N LYS A 172 -18.78 45.74 -8.63
CA LYS A 172 -18.08 46.06 -7.37
C LYS A 172 -18.63 45.22 -6.22
N ASN A 173 -18.28 45.56 -4.99
CA ASN A 173 -18.57 44.71 -3.84
C ASN A 173 -20.08 44.61 -3.63
N PHE A 174 -20.53 43.39 -3.37
CA PHE A 174 -21.93 43.08 -3.10
C PHE A 174 -22.07 42.65 -1.64
N THR A 175 -22.87 43.39 -0.88
CA THR A 175 -23.16 43.09 0.52
C THR A 175 -24.65 42.81 0.69
N PHE A 176 -24.97 41.65 1.24
CA PHE A 176 -26.34 41.17 1.37
C PHE A 176 -26.57 40.57 2.76
N HIS A 177 -26.95 41.42 3.71
CA HIS A 177 -27.05 41.11 5.13
C HIS A 177 -28.51 41.21 5.60
N LEU A 178 -29.24 40.09 5.55
CA LEU A 178 -30.66 40.06 5.89
C LEU A 178 -30.93 39.67 7.34
N LEU A 179 -32.11 40.07 7.84
CA LEU A 179 -32.65 39.51 9.08
C LEU A 179 -33.18 38.10 8.80
N GLN A 180 -34.11 37.98 7.86
CA GLN A 180 -34.68 36.72 7.35
C GLN A 180 -35.24 36.93 5.94
N SER A 181 -35.46 35.85 5.19
CA SER A 181 -36.17 35.89 3.91
C SER A 181 -36.83 34.53 3.66
N ARG A 182 -37.95 34.49 2.93
CA ARG A 182 -38.51 33.20 2.52
C ARG A 182 -37.77 32.74 1.27
N ASN A 183 -37.66 33.57 0.24
CA ASN A 183 -37.05 33.19 -1.03
C ASN A 183 -36.06 34.26 -1.52
N ILE A 184 -34.87 33.82 -1.91
CA ILE A 184 -33.93 34.67 -2.64
C ILE A 184 -33.67 34.10 -4.04
N ASN A 185 -33.67 34.95 -5.06
CA ASN A 185 -33.41 34.56 -6.44
C ASN A 185 -32.22 35.34 -7.01
N PHE A 186 -31.17 34.63 -7.37
CA PHE A 186 -29.94 35.10 -8.01
C PHE A 186 -29.62 34.28 -9.27
N LYS A 187 -30.65 33.71 -9.90
CA LYS A 187 -30.52 32.87 -11.09
C LYS A 187 -29.76 33.63 -12.19
N GLY A 188 -28.61 33.11 -12.61
CA GLY A 188 -27.75 33.69 -13.64
C GLY A 188 -27.12 35.05 -13.28
N ALA A 189 -27.16 35.46 -12.01
CA ALA A 189 -26.51 36.68 -11.58
C ALA A 189 -24.98 36.58 -11.72
N LEU A 190 -24.33 37.71 -12.04
CA LEU A 190 -22.89 37.81 -12.24
C LEU A 190 -22.26 38.74 -11.20
N PHE A 191 -21.27 38.26 -10.45
CA PHE A 191 -20.54 39.04 -9.44
C PHE A 191 -19.08 39.14 -9.86
N TYR A 192 -18.60 40.35 -10.20
CA TYR A 192 -17.21 40.55 -10.63
C TYR A 192 -16.25 40.86 -9.47
N ALA A 193 -16.76 41.33 -8.33
CA ALA A 193 -15.98 41.57 -7.12
C ALA A 193 -16.48 40.69 -5.95
N ASN A 194 -16.05 41.02 -4.73
CA ASN A 194 -16.37 40.20 -3.55
C ASN A 194 -17.86 40.26 -3.23
N ALA A 195 -18.44 39.11 -2.90
CA ALA A 195 -19.83 38.99 -2.49
C ALA A 195 -19.94 38.45 -1.05
N SER A 196 -20.67 39.15 -0.20
CA SER A 196 -20.85 38.81 1.21
C SER A 196 -22.32 38.59 1.50
N PHE A 197 -22.70 37.33 1.73
CA PHE A 197 -24.03 36.94 2.17
C PHE A 197 -23.99 36.64 3.66
N LYS A 198 -24.88 37.27 4.42
CA LYS A 198 -25.07 37.03 5.85
C LYS A 198 -26.55 37.06 6.14
N VAL A 199 -27.06 36.09 6.89
CA VAL A 199 -28.46 36.10 7.34
C VAL A 199 -28.49 35.78 8.82
N ILE A 200 -29.24 36.58 9.58
CA ILE A 200 -29.30 36.44 11.04
C ILE A 200 -30.16 35.24 11.45
N GLN A 201 -31.30 35.02 10.81
CA GLN A 201 -32.22 33.92 11.14
C GLN A 201 -32.16 32.80 10.11
N LYS A 202 -32.92 32.88 9.01
CA LYS A 202 -32.95 31.86 7.97
C LYS A 202 -33.41 32.39 6.61
N ILE A 203 -33.03 31.67 5.55
CA ILE A 203 -33.57 31.79 4.19
C ILE A 203 -34.33 30.49 3.88
N GLU A 204 -35.64 30.50 3.62
CA GLU A 204 -36.35 29.23 3.36
C GLU A 204 -35.90 28.54 2.05
N SER A 205 -35.76 29.28 0.95
CA SER A 205 -35.26 28.78 -0.34
C SER A 205 -34.33 29.77 -1.03
N ALA A 206 -33.38 29.26 -1.80
CA ALA A 206 -32.40 30.09 -2.49
C ALA A 206 -32.08 29.54 -3.88
N ASN A 207 -32.16 30.41 -4.90
CA ASN A 207 -31.87 30.05 -6.28
C ASN A 207 -30.62 30.78 -6.80
N PHE A 208 -29.53 30.06 -6.92
CA PHE A 208 -28.27 30.49 -7.53
C PHE A 208 -27.96 29.72 -8.83
N TYR A 209 -28.98 29.16 -9.48
CA TYR A 209 -28.83 28.42 -10.73
C TYR A 209 -28.06 29.25 -11.76
N GLN A 210 -26.94 28.72 -12.26
CA GLN A 210 -26.04 29.40 -13.22
C GLN A 210 -25.45 30.75 -12.75
N ALA A 211 -25.46 31.06 -11.46
CA ALA A 211 -24.79 32.26 -10.94
C ALA A 211 -23.26 32.16 -11.11
N ASN A 212 -22.59 33.29 -11.38
CA ASN A 212 -21.15 33.34 -11.63
C ASN A 212 -20.47 34.33 -10.68
N PHE A 213 -19.57 33.82 -9.85
CA PHE A 213 -18.78 34.60 -8.91
C PHE A 213 -17.33 34.64 -9.40
N LYS A 214 -16.90 35.80 -9.91
CA LYS A 214 -15.52 36.01 -10.40
C LYS A 214 -14.49 36.18 -9.30
N ASN A 215 -14.95 36.55 -8.10
CA ASN A 215 -14.10 36.78 -6.95
C ASN A 215 -14.63 36.01 -5.73
N THR A 216 -14.05 36.27 -4.56
CA THR A 216 -14.36 35.53 -3.33
C THR A 216 -15.81 35.76 -2.88
N VAL A 217 -16.44 34.70 -2.37
CA VAL A 217 -17.80 34.77 -1.84
C VAL A 217 -17.92 34.05 -0.49
N SER A 218 -18.67 34.64 0.43
CA SER A 218 -18.94 34.04 1.74
C SER A 218 -20.45 33.92 1.97
N PHE A 219 -20.89 32.70 2.27
CA PHE A 219 -22.20 32.33 2.81
C PHE A 219 -22.11 31.92 4.29
N SER A 220 -20.99 32.23 4.96
CA SER A 220 -20.64 31.65 6.26
C SER A 220 -21.74 31.82 7.32
N SER A 221 -22.10 30.72 7.98
CA SER A 221 -23.09 30.67 9.07
C SER A 221 -24.52 31.06 8.66
N ILE A 222 -24.89 30.88 7.40
CA ILE A 222 -26.29 31.00 6.96
C ILE A 222 -27.07 29.71 7.28
N GLY A 223 -28.26 29.87 7.84
CA GLY A 223 -29.27 28.82 7.91
C GLY A 223 -30.21 28.89 6.70
N PHE A 224 -30.10 27.94 5.78
CA PHE A 224 -31.13 27.67 4.79
C PHE A 224 -32.19 26.75 5.40
N GLY A 225 -33.46 27.14 5.28
CA GLY A 225 -34.62 26.41 5.78
C GLY A 225 -34.93 25.16 4.97
N ASN A 226 -36.19 24.75 4.95
CA ASN A 226 -36.59 23.46 4.38
C ASN A 226 -36.85 23.50 2.85
N GLY A 227 -36.80 24.69 2.25
CA GLY A 227 -36.95 24.86 0.81
C GLY A 227 -35.70 24.46 0.02
N LEU A 228 -35.84 24.43 -1.31
CA LEU A 228 -34.77 24.08 -2.23
C LEU A 228 -33.66 25.14 -2.20
N VAL A 229 -32.41 24.68 -2.13
CA VAL A 229 -31.22 25.52 -2.35
C VAL A 229 -30.51 25.05 -3.61
N ASP A 230 -30.60 25.84 -4.68
CA ASP A 230 -30.10 25.44 -6.00
C ASP A 230 -28.88 26.25 -6.42
N PHE A 231 -27.70 25.65 -6.38
CA PHE A 231 -26.46 26.18 -6.96
C PHE A 231 -26.11 25.52 -8.28
N SER A 232 -26.99 24.72 -8.90
CA SER A 232 -26.64 23.92 -10.08
C SER A 232 -26.04 24.78 -11.19
N LYS A 233 -24.94 24.29 -11.78
CA LYS A 233 -24.18 24.97 -12.84
C LYS A 233 -23.65 26.36 -12.44
N ALA A 234 -23.63 26.72 -11.16
CA ALA A 234 -22.96 27.91 -10.70
C ALA A 234 -21.44 27.78 -10.87
N LYS A 235 -20.76 28.92 -10.98
CA LYS A 235 -19.30 28.99 -11.12
C LYS A 235 -18.71 29.91 -10.07
N PHE A 236 -17.72 29.42 -9.34
CA PHE A 236 -16.95 30.19 -8.36
C PHE A 236 -15.50 30.24 -8.84
N ASP A 237 -15.06 31.33 -9.47
CA ASP A 237 -13.70 31.43 -10.03
C ASP A 237 -12.61 31.58 -8.95
N LYS A 238 -13.00 31.98 -7.73
CA LYS A 238 -12.15 32.10 -6.53
C LYS A 238 -12.80 31.39 -5.34
N ALA A 239 -12.21 31.53 -4.15
CA ALA A 239 -12.64 30.82 -2.95
C ALA A 239 -14.10 31.14 -2.55
N VAL A 240 -14.82 30.09 -2.13
CA VAL A 240 -16.18 30.16 -1.57
C VAL A 240 -16.24 29.51 -0.20
N SER A 241 -16.91 30.18 0.75
CA SER A 241 -17.11 29.67 2.11
C SER A 241 -18.57 29.40 2.42
N PHE A 242 -18.89 28.13 2.66
CA PHE A 242 -20.11 27.63 3.30
C PHE A 242 -19.83 27.23 4.76
N TYR A 243 -18.82 27.82 5.39
CA TYR A 243 -18.42 27.48 6.76
C TYR A 243 -19.61 27.58 7.73
N ARG A 244 -19.91 26.48 8.42
CA ARG A 244 -21.04 26.39 9.37
C ARG A 244 -22.41 26.73 8.79
N CYS A 245 -22.62 26.55 7.47
CA CYS A 245 -23.97 26.66 6.91
C CYS A 245 -24.82 25.46 7.33
N ALA A 246 -26.12 25.69 7.54
CA ALA A 246 -27.10 24.62 7.71
C ALA A 246 -28.07 24.65 6.54
N PHE A 247 -28.27 23.51 5.87
CA PHE A 247 -29.20 23.35 4.76
C PHE A 247 -30.33 22.41 5.19
N GLY A 248 -31.51 22.96 5.46
CA GLY A 248 -32.70 22.20 5.89
C GLY A 248 -33.33 21.38 4.76
N GLY A 249 -33.39 21.95 3.56
CA GLY A 249 -34.00 21.35 2.38
C GLY A 249 -33.01 20.69 1.42
N GLU A 250 -33.54 20.17 0.31
CA GLU A 250 -32.74 19.60 -0.77
C GLU A 250 -31.74 20.65 -1.28
N THR A 251 -30.48 20.25 -1.46
CA THR A 251 -29.43 21.15 -1.94
C THR A 251 -28.78 20.61 -3.21
N LYS A 252 -28.73 21.43 -4.25
CA LYS A 252 -28.19 21.06 -5.56
C LYS A 252 -26.91 21.81 -5.87
N PHE A 253 -25.82 21.08 -6.05
CA PHE A 253 -24.54 21.53 -6.57
C PHE A 253 -24.19 20.84 -7.90
N ASN A 254 -25.14 20.17 -8.55
CA ASN A 254 -24.84 19.38 -9.75
C ASN A 254 -24.27 20.26 -10.88
N GLY A 255 -23.13 19.84 -11.44
CA GLY A 255 -22.39 20.56 -12.47
C GLY A 255 -21.77 21.89 -12.02
N VAL A 256 -21.60 22.12 -10.71
CA VAL A 256 -20.92 23.32 -10.21
C VAL A 256 -19.43 23.25 -10.51
N ILE A 257 -18.81 24.42 -10.76
CA ILE A 257 -17.36 24.56 -10.88
C ILE A 257 -16.85 25.42 -9.73
N PHE A 258 -16.10 24.80 -8.82
CA PHE A 258 -15.33 25.48 -7.79
C PHE A 258 -13.89 25.67 -8.28
N GLY A 259 -13.61 26.85 -8.82
CA GLY A 259 -12.32 27.25 -9.37
C GLY A 259 -11.26 27.65 -8.33
N GLY A 260 -11.69 27.96 -7.11
CA GLY A 260 -10.82 28.13 -5.95
C GLY A 260 -11.33 27.32 -4.75
N ILE A 261 -10.66 27.45 -3.60
CA ILE A 261 -10.97 26.69 -2.38
C ILE A 261 -12.48 26.70 -2.06
N ALA A 262 -13.07 25.50 -1.93
CA ALA A 262 -14.46 25.31 -1.56
C ALA A 262 -14.57 24.82 -0.11
N LYS A 263 -15.00 25.70 0.79
CA LYS A 263 -15.03 25.41 2.24
C LYS A 263 -16.44 25.05 2.72
N PHE A 264 -16.68 23.76 2.92
CA PHE A 264 -17.87 23.19 3.55
C PHE A 264 -17.66 22.83 5.03
N THR A 265 -16.52 23.21 5.61
CA THR A 265 -16.14 22.85 6.98
C THR A 265 -17.27 23.13 7.97
N ARG A 266 -17.67 22.08 8.71
CA ARG A 266 -18.77 22.10 9.69
C ARG A 266 -20.14 22.52 9.11
N ALA A 267 -20.36 22.38 7.81
CA ALA A 267 -21.68 22.52 7.24
C ALA A 267 -22.56 21.30 7.58
N THR A 268 -23.87 21.50 7.60
CA THR A 268 -24.85 20.44 7.84
C THR A 268 -25.88 20.43 6.71
N PHE A 269 -26.05 19.29 6.06
CA PHE A 269 -27.10 19.03 5.07
C PHE A 269 -28.14 18.11 5.70
N ASN A 270 -29.31 18.65 6.05
CA ASN A 270 -30.37 17.89 6.72
C ASN A 270 -31.23 17.09 5.74
N ASN A 271 -31.09 17.33 4.44
CA ASN A 271 -31.77 16.62 3.37
C ASN A 271 -30.78 16.19 2.27
N VAL A 272 -31.29 15.62 1.18
CA VAL A 272 -30.48 15.14 0.06
C VAL A 272 -29.63 16.27 -0.49
N VAL A 273 -28.34 15.97 -0.72
CA VAL A 273 -27.42 16.88 -1.40
C VAL A 273 -26.84 16.22 -2.64
N ASN A 274 -26.81 16.99 -3.74
CA ASN A 274 -26.39 16.50 -5.04
C ASN A 274 -25.19 17.27 -5.58
N PHE A 275 -24.01 16.64 -5.58
CA PHE A 275 -22.76 17.11 -6.20
C PHE A 275 -22.44 16.39 -7.53
N ASP A 276 -23.42 15.74 -8.17
CA ASP A 276 -23.23 15.03 -9.44
C ASP A 276 -22.52 15.92 -10.48
N LYS A 277 -21.44 15.42 -11.08
CA LYS A 277 -20.64 16.14 -12.11
C LYS A 277 -20.04 17.47 -11.65
N THR A 278 -19.93 17.70 -10.34
CA THR A 278 -19.23 18.87 -9.79
C THR A 278 -17.74 18.77 -10.08
N ASN A 279 -17.09 19.89 -10.35
CA ASN A 279 -15.65 19.99 -10.49
C ASN A 279 -15.04 20.91 -9.42
N PHE A 280 -14.26 20.34 -8.51
CA PHE A 280 -13.41 21.04 -7.55
C PHE A 280 -12.00 21.16 -8.12
N LYS A 281 -11.66 22.33 -8.66
CA LYS A 281 -10.36 22.59 -9.29
C LYS A 281 -9.23 22.89 -8.28
N ASP A 282 -9.63 23.26 -7.07
CA ASP A 282 -8.74 23.60 -5.97
C ASP A 282 -9.23 22.88 -4.70
N GLU A 283 -8.57 23.09 -3.56
CA GLU A 283 -8.84 22.34 -2.33
C GLU A 283 -10.33 22.36 -1.92
N SER A 284 -10.88 21.18 -1.64
CA SER A 284 -12.23 21.01 -1.12
C SER A 284 -12.21 20.58 0.35
N ARG A 285 -12.90 21.33 1.22
CA ARG A 285 -12.83 21.14 2.68
C ARG A 285 -14.19 20.78 3.26
N PHE A 286 -14.45 19.49 3.39
CA PHE A 286 -15.61 18.89 4.06
C PHE A 286 -15.34 18.45 5.51
N TYR A 287 -14.24 18.90 6.13
CA TYR A 287 -13.91 18.61 7.52
C TYR A 287 -15.11 18.81 8.47
N LYS A 288 -15.49 17.76 9.21
CA LYS A 288 -16.65 17.74 10.13
C LYS A 288 -17.99 18.15 9.50
N THR A 289 -18.17 17.91 8.20
CA THR A 289 -19.46 18.11 7.52
C THR A 289 -20.41 16.98 7.87
N GLN A 290 -21.69 17.30 8.05
CA GLN A 290 -22.72 16.32 8.36
C GLN A 290 -23.72 16.22 7.21
N PHE A 291 -23.94 15.01 6.72
CA PHE A 291 -24.92 14.69 5.70
C PHE A 291 -25.99 13.78 6.31
N SER A 292 -27.14 14.34 6.64
CA SER A 292 -28.23 13.64 7.32
C SER A 292 -29.02 12.73 6.38
N LYS A 293 -28.97 12.98 5.07
CA LYS A 293 -29.63 12.17 4.03
C LYS A 293 -28.66 11.82 2.90
N THR A 294 -29.20 11.19 1.85
CA THR A 294 -28.42 10.69 0.71
C THR A 294 -27.49 11.77 0.15
N THR A 295 -26.23 11.41 -0.06
CA THR A 295 -25.22 12.29 -0.66
C THR A 295 -24.78 11.72 -2.00
N ILE A 296 -24.98 12.50 -3.07
CA ILE A 296 -24.64 12.10 -4.44
C ILE A 296 -23.37 12.83 -4.86
N LEU A 297 -22.26 12.12 -5.06
CA LEU A 297 -20.99 12.62 -5.62
C LEU A 297 -20.59 11.79 -6.85
N THR A 298 -21.58 11.44 -7.68
CA THR A 298 -21.36 10.64 -8.88
C THR A 298 -20.68 11.49 -9.95
N GLU A 299 -19.69 10.93 -10.64
CA GLU A 299 -18.91 11.65 -11.66
C GLU A 299 -18.30 12.98 -11.15
N THR A 300 -18.10 13.13 -9.84
CA THR A 300 -17.48 14.33 -9.24
C THR A 300 -15.97 14.28 -9.42
N ASN A 301 -15.37 15.40 -9.83
CA ASN A 301 -13.93 15.54 -10.00
C ASN A 301 -13.33 16.41 -8.89
N PHE A 302 -12.28 15.90 -8.24
CA PHE A 302 -11.46 16.61 -7.27
C PHE A 302 -10.04 16.73 -7.85
N GLU A 303 -9.74 17.85 -8.51
CA GLU A 303 -8.43 18.09 -9.17
C GLU A 303 -7.31 18.39 -8.17
N ASN A 304 -7.65 18.75 -6.93
CA ASN A 304 -6.73 19.05 -5.84
C ASN A 304 -7.23 18.41 -4.53
N LYS A 305 -6.52 18.64 -3.43
CA LYS A 305 -6.75 17.96 -2.14
C LYS A 305 -8.21 17.98 -1.70
N ALA A 306 -8.72 16.83 -1.30
CA ALA A 306 -10.09 16.66 -0.83
C ALA A 306 -10.10 16.16 0.62
N ASN A 307 -10.58 17.01 1.54
CA ASN A 307 -10.62 16.69 2.97
C ASN A 307 -12.06 16.40 3.40
N PHE A 308 -12.36 15.15 3.70
CA PHE A 308 -13.58 14.64 4.32
C PHE A 308 -13.37 14.17 5.77
N SER A 309 -12.26 14.53 6.41
CA SER A 309 -11.96 13.98 7.72
C SER A 309 -12.98 14.39 8.78
N SER A 310 -13.34 13.42 9.63
CA SER A 310 -14.42 13.53 10.62
C SER A 310 -15.80 13.89 10.03
N ALA A 311 -16.03 13.73 8.73
CA ALA A 311 -17.37 13.89 8.15
C ALA A 311 -18.28 12.71 8.53
N ILE A 312 -19.59 12.95 8.53
CA ILE A 312 -20.60 11.95 8.89
C ILE A 312 -21.63 11.86 7.77
N PHE A 313 -21.79 10.67 7.20
CA PHE A 313 -22.83 10.33 6.21
C PHE A 313 -23.85 9.41 6.86
N ASN A 314 -25.03 9.93 7.20
CA ASN A 314 -26.05 9.19 7.96
C ASN A 314 -26.89 8.23 7.10
N GLU A 315 -26.95 8.46 5.79
CA GLU A 315 -27.61 7.59 4.81
C GLU A 315 -26.62 7.28 3.68
N LYS A 316 -27.10 6.68 2.59
CA LYS A 316 -26.29 6.25 1.44
C LYS A 316 -25.46 7.39 0.85
N SER A 317 -24.20 7.08 0.54
CA SER A 317 -23.27 7.99 -0.13
C SER A 317 -22.73 7.38 -1.41
N TYR A 318 -22.79 8.12 -2.52
CA TYR A 318 -22.45 7.63 -3.85
C TYR A 318 -21.30 8.41 -4.46
N PHE A 319 -20.08 7.87 -4.36
CA PHE A 319 -18.85 8.34 -5.02
C PHE A 319 -18.60 7.58 -6.32
N THR A 320 -19.67 7.17 -7.02
CA THR A 320 -19.56 6.30 -8.20
C THR A 320 -18.92 7.08 -9.36
N ASN A 321 -17.87 6.52 -9.97
CA ASN A 321 -17.05 7.20 -10.97
C ASN A 321 -16.47 8.57 -10.52
N ALA A 322 -16.34 8.81 -9.20
CA ALA A 322 -15.64 10.01 -8.71
C ALA A 322 -14.14 9.90 -9.00
N VAL A 323 -13.49 11.02 -9.30
CA VAL A 323 -12.04 11.08 -9.57
C VAL A 323 -11.38 11.98 -8.55
N PHE A 324 -10.36 11.45 -7.89
CA PHE A 324 -9.52 12.16 -6.94
C PHE A 324 -8.09 12.23 -7.50
N GLU A 325 -7.73 13.38 -8.06
CA GLU A 325 -6.44 13.59 -8.73
C GLU A 325 -5.28 13.80 -7.73
N ALA A 326 -5.58 14.21 -6.49
CA ALA A 326 -4.61 14.54 -5.44
C ALA A 326 -5.02 13.92 -4.08
N ASP A 327 -4.23 14.23 -3.02
CA ASP A 327 -4.44 13.67 -1.67
C ASP A 327 -5.90 13.73 -1.22
N THR A 328 -6.42 12.60 -0.74
CA THR A 328 -7.79 12.48 -0.25
C THR A 328 -7.82 11.94 1.18
N ASP A 329 -8.44 12.71 2.08
CA ASP A 329 -8.48 12.42 3.50
C ASP A 329 -9.91 12.11 3.97
N PHE A 330 -10.19 10.84 4.23
CA PHE A 330 -11.38 10.30 4.88
C PHE A 330 -11.09 9.84 6.33
N SER A 331 -10.05 10.35 6.98
CA SER A 331 -9.71 9.93 8.34
C SER A 331 -10.85 10.22 9.33
N SER A 332 -11.15 9.24 10.19
CA SER A 332 -12.25 9.31 11.17
C SER A 332 -13.63 9.62 10.57
N VAL A 333 -13.85 9.33 9.28
CA VAL A 333 -15.17 9.46 8.65
C VAL A 333 -16.11 8.38 9.17
N THR A 334 -17.41 8.69 9.29
CA THR A 334 -18.44 7.69 9.60
C THR A 334 -19.44 7.60 8.46
N PHE A 335 -19.59 6.40 7.89
CA PHE A 335 -20.65 6.03 6.95
C PHE A 335 -21.66 5.14 7.66
N THR A 336 -22.83 5.68 8.00
CA THR A 336 -23.87 4.95 8.76
C THR A 336 -24.65 3.94 7.89
N ASP A 337 -24.77 4.21 6.59
CA ASP A 337 -25.37 3.30 5.59
C ASP A 337 -24.36 3.06 4.44
N GLU A 338 -24.79 2.52 3.30
CA GLU A 338 -23.95 2.16 2.15
C GLU A 338 -23.03 3.32 1.70
N ALA A 339 -21.73 3.04 1.67
CA ALA A 339 -20.72 3.89 1.05
C ALA A 339 -20.24 3.23 -0.25
N ARG A 340 -20.59 3.83 -1.39
CA ARG A 340 -20.30 3.29 -2.72
C ARG A 340 -19.23 4.08 -3.44
N PHE A 341 -18.04 3.50 -3.52
CA PHE A 341 -16.86 3.96 -4.29
C PHE A 341 -16.67 3.12 -5.57
N LEU A 342 -17.77 2.63 -6.15
CA LEU A 342 -17.74 1.87 -7.39
C LEU A 342 -17.08 2.69 -8.50
N ASN A 343 -16.00 2.18 -9.08
CA ASN A 343 -15.21 2.88 -10.10
C ASN A 343 -14.71 4.27 -9.66
N ALA A 344 -14.57 4.54 -8.37
CA ALA A 344 -13.84 5.72 -7.91
C ALA A 344 -12.36 5.57 -8.27
N ASP A 345 -11.73 6.62 -8.82
CA ASP A 345 -10.33 6.64 -9.20
C ASP A 345 -9.53 7.49 -8.21
N PHE A 346 -8.62 6.86 -7.48
CA PHE A 346 -7.80 7.51 -6.46
C PHE A 346 -6.35 7.57 -6.96
N LYS A 347 -5.94 8.71 -7.52
CA LYS A 347 -4.65 8.81 -8.21
C LYS A 347 -3.48 9.11 -7.30
N ASP A 348 -3.74 9.75 -6.17
CA ASP A 348 -2.75 10.09 -5.14
C ASP A 348 -3.13 9.46 -3.78
N THR A 349 -2.43 9.86 -2.73
CA THR A 349 -2.50 9.27 -1.39
C THR A 349 -3.92 9.35 -0.84
N THR A 350 -4.45 8.22 -0.36
CA THR A 350 -5.82 8.14 0.15
C THR A 350 -5.85 7.54 1.55
N THR A 351 -6.44 8.26 2.50
CA THR A 351 -6.49 7.86 3.92
C THR A 351 -7.93 7.64 4.39
N PHE A 352 -8.22 6.44 4.87
CA PHE A 352 -9.41 6.04 5.61
C PHE A 352 -9.07 5.69 7.07
N GLU A 353 -7.95 6.18 7.60
CA GLU A 353 -7.51 5.89 8.97
C GLU A 353 -8.62 6.15 10.00
N SER A 354 -8.88 5.16 10.86
CA SER A 354 -9.94 5.22 11.88
C SER A 354 -11.34 5.48 11.32
N ALA A 355 -11.59 5.18 10.05
CA ALA A 355 -12.92 5.28 9.46
C ALA A 355 -13.86 4.19 10.00
N GLU A 356 -15.16 4.49 10.05
CA GLU A 356 -16.19 3.54 10.42
C GLU A 356 -17.22 3.40 9.30
N PHE A 357 -17.31 2.19 8.73
CA PHE A 357 -18.33 1.78 7.76
C PHE A 357 -19.37 0.91 8.45
N LYS A 358 -20.50 1.51 8.86
CA LYS A 358 -21.60 0.77 9.51
C LYS A 358 -22.46 0.00 8.51
N GLY A 359 -22.64 0.56 7.32
CA GLY A 359 -23.25 -0.10 6.17
C GLY A 359 -22.23 -0.77 5.26
N LYS A 360 -22.70 -1.25 4.10
CA LYS A 360 -21.86 -1.86 3.07
C LYS A 360 -20.83 -0.86 2.53
N ALA A 361 -19.57 -1.26 2.46
CA ALA A 361 -18.50 -0.50 1.79
C ALA A 361 -18.17 -1.15 0.43
N ASP A 362 -18.44 -0.44 -0.66
CA ASP A 362 -18.27 -0.95 -2.03
C ASP A 362 -17.17 -0.18 -2.76
N PHE A 363 -15.94 -0.70 -2.72
CA PHE A 363 -14.78 -0.21 -3.45
C PHE A 363 -14.51 -1.02 -4.73
N LYS A 364 -15.49 -1.72 -5.29
CA LYS A 364 -15.25 -2.51 -6.51
C LYS A 364 -14.88 -1.64 -7.70
N THR A 365 -14.23 -2.26 -8.69
CA THR A 365 -14.07 -1.68 -10.02
C THR A 365 -14.34 -2.74 -11.09
N ASP A 366 -15.03 -2.35 -12.16
CA ASP A 366 -15.13 -3.12 -13.42
C ASP A 366 -14.26 -2.53 -14.54
N LYS A 367 -13.49 -1.48 -14.19
CA LYS A 367 -12.50 -0.81 -15.03
C LYS A 367 -11.10 -1.04 -14.46
N ASN A 368 -10.07 -0.74 -15.26
CA ASN A 368 -8.66 -0.74 -14.81
C ASN A 368 -8.34 0.53 -14.00
N LEU A 369 -9.03 0.74 -12.88
CA LEU A 369 -8.83 1.87 -11.97
C LEU A 369 -8.08 1.42 -10.71
N THR A 370 -7.19 2.27 -10.23
CA THR A 370 -6.21 1.91 -9.18
C THR A 370 -6.34 2.81 -7.95
N PHE A 371 -5.76 2.37 -6.84
CA PHE A 371 -5.18 3.28 -5.86
C PHE A 371 -3.76 3.57 -6.33
N GLY A 372 -3.52 4.78 -6.86
CA GLY A 372 -2.30 5.15 -7.56
C GLY A 372 -1.10 5.40 -6.65
N LYS A 373 -1.36 5.75 -5.38
CA LYS A 373 -0.39 5.95 -4.31
C LYS A 373 -0.82 5.21 -3.03
N ASP A 374 -0.19 5.55 -1.91
CA ASP A 374 -0.43 4.90 -0.63
C ASP A 374 -1.90 4.96 -0.23
N ALA A 375 -2.43 3.82 0.23
CA ALA A 375 -3.80 3.68 0.70
C ALA A 375 -3.81 3.23 2.17
N ASN A 376 -4.23 4.12 3.06
CA ASN A 376 -4.24 3.84 4.49
C ASN A 376 -5.65 3.51 4.99
N PHE A 377 -5.90 2.26 5.38
CA PHE A 377 -7.12 1.79 6.04
C PHE A 377 -6.85 1.41 7.52
N SER A 378 -5.75 1.86 8.13
CA SER A 378 -5.41 1.46 9.50
C SER A 378 -6.50 1.85 10.50
N ASN A 379 -6.78 0.97 11.47
CA ASN A 379 -7.81 1.15 12.48
C ASN A 379 -9.24 1.35 11.91
N THR A 380 -9.48 0.93 10.66
CA THR A 380 -10.82 1.02 10.05
C THR A 380 -11.73 -0.09 10.55
N THR A 381 -12.98 0.24 10.89
CA THR A 381 -14.00 -0.76 11.21
C THR A 381 -15.03 -0.88 10.09
N PHE A 382 -15.19 -2.10 9.58
CA PHE A 382 -16.25 -2.48 8.64
C PHE A 382 -17.29 -3.34 9.36
N GLN A 383 -18.41 -2.74 9.76
CA GLN A 383 -19.50 -3.43 10.48
C GLN A 383 -20.34 -4.32 9.55
N ASP A 384 -20.46 -3.96 8.26
CA ASP A 384 -21.05 -4.81 7.23
C ASP A 384 -20.00 -5.26 6.20
N ASN A 385 -20.43 -5.71 5.02
CA ASN A 385 -19.56 -6.26 3.99
C ASN A 385 -18.71 -5.18 3.32
N ALA A 386 -17.42 -5.48 3.15
CA ALA A 386 -16.45 -4.65 2.46
C ALA A 386 -15.97 -5.35 1.18
N TYR A 387 -16.07 -4.67 0.05
CA TYR A 387 -15.73 -5.21 -1.27
C TYR A 387 -14.62 -4.38 -1.93
N PHE A 388 -13.48 -5.02 -2.21
CA PHE A 388 -12.31 -4.46 -2.90
C PHE A 388 -12.06 -5.17 -4.24
N ASN A 389 -13.11 -5.72 -4.86
CA ASN A 389 -12.95 -6.61 -6.01
C ASN A 389 -12.25 -5.89 -7.17
N SER A 390 -11.30 -6.61 -7.79
CA SER A 390 -10.50 -6.16 -8.94
C SER A 390 -9.70 -4.88 -8.72
N ARG A 391 -9.52 -4.43 -7.47
CA ARG A 391 -8.71 -3.25 -7.19
C ARG A 391 -7.22 -3.54 -7.32
N VAL A 392 -6.51 -2.61 -7.96
CA VAL A 392 -5.06 -2.61 -8.01
C VAL A 392 -4.56 -1.51 -7.07
N PHE A 393 -3.71 -1.89 -6.13
CA PHE A 393 -2.98 -0.97 -5.27
C PHE A 393 -1.54 -0.88 -5.80
N GLU A 394 -1.20 0.29 -6.36
CA GLU A 394 0.08 0.54 -7.03
C GLU A 394 1.23 0.70 -6.03
N ASP A 395 0.97 1.38 -4.91
CA ASP A 395 1.93 1.62 -3.82
C ASP A 395 1.48 0.95 -2.50
N PHE A 396 1.94 1.43 -1.34
CA PHE A 396 1.76 0.76 -0.05
C PHE A 396 0.31 0.77 0.43
N VAL A 397 -0.11 -0.31 1.10
CA VAL A 397 -1.45 -0.42 1.69
C VAL A 397 -1.36 -0.84 3.14
N ASP A 398 -2.01 -0.07 4.02
CA ASP A 398 -2.06 -0.36 5.44
C ASP A 398 -3.47 -0.77 5.87
N PHE A 399 -3.67 -2.03 6.28
CA PHE A 399 -4.88 -2.54 6.93
C PHE A 399 -4.65 -2.88 8.41
N ARG A 400 -3.58 -2.36 9.02
CA ARG A 400 -3.28 -2.61 10.43
C ARG A 400 -4.47 -2.28 11.32
N GLU A 401 -4.75 -3.14 12.29
CA GLU A 401 -5.84 -2.96 13.25
C GLU A 401 -7.22 -2.79 12.59
N SER A 402 -7.38 -3.15 11.31
CA SER A 402 -8.69 -3.14 10.66
C SER A 402 -9.56 -4.27 11.19
N ASP A 403 -10.85 -4.01 11.39
CA ASP A 403 -11.83 -4.98 11.87
C ASP A 403 -12.95 -5.19 10.85
N PHE A 404 -12.98 -6.39 10.26
CA PHE A 404 -14.02 -6.83 9.33
C PHE A 404 -15.03 -7.71 10.06
N LYS A 405 -16.19 -7.13 10.41
CA LYS A 405 -17.26 -7.84 11.13
C LYS A 405 -17.98 -8.88 10.28
N ARG A 406 -18.12 -8.62 8.98
CA ARG A 406 -18.81 -9.51 8.01
C ARG A 406 -17.87 -9.91 6.87
N VAL A 407 -18.35 -9.91 5.62
CA VAL A 407 -17.56 -10.37 4.48
C VAL A 407 -16.51 -9.33 4.12
N ALA A 408 -15.25 -9.74 4.06
CA ALA A 408 -14.15 -9.01 3.43
C ALA A 408 -13.84 -9.67 2.08
N CYS A 409 -14.07 -8.97 0.97
CA CYS A 409 -13.87 -9.53 -0.37
C CYS A 409 -12.77 -8.77 -1.12
N PHE A 410 -11.66 -9.45 -1.36
CA PHE A 410 -10.51 -9.00 -2.16
C PHE A 410 -10.43 -9.76 -3.49
N TYR A 411 -11.56 -10.25 -4.01
CA TYR A 411 -11.56 -11.06 -5.23
C TYR A 411 -10.86 -10.34 -6.38
N GLY A 412 -9.80 -10.94 -6.92
CA GLY A 412 -9.02 -10.35 -8.02
C GLY A 412 -8.22 -9.10 -7.66
N ALA A 413 -8.07 -8.75 -6.38
CA ALA A 413 -7.28 -7.59 -5.96
C ALA A 413 -5.78 -7.82 -6.20
N ILE A 414 -5.04 -6.78 -6.59
CA ILE A 414 -3.60 -6.86 -6.86
C ILE A 414 -2.87 -5.86 -5.97
N PHE A 415 -1.91 -6.34 -5.20
CA PHE A 415 -1.03 -5.53 -4.36
C PHE A 415 0.39 -5.56 -4.93
N LYS A 416 0.86 -4.44 -5.48
CA LYS A 416 2.20 -4.34 -6.11
C LYS A 416 3.33 -4.06 -5.11
N LYS A 417 3.00 -3.66 -3.89
CA LYS A 417 3.93 -3.45 -2.78
C LYS A 417 3.53 -4.30 -1.57
N PRO A 418 4.42 -4.45 -0.56
CA PRO A 418 4.07 -5.09 0.70
C PRO A 418 2.81 -4.50 1.33
N VAL A 419 1.92 -5.36 1.82
CA VAL A 419 0.66 -4.96 2.47
C VAL A 419 0.75 -5.23 3.95
N ASN A 420 0.41 -4.24 4.77
CA ASN A 420 0.40 -4.40 6.21
C ASN A 420 -0.96 -4.91 6.68
N PHE A 421 -0.97 -6.06 7.36
CA PHE A 421 -2.16 -6.69 7.94
C PHE A 421 -2.01 -6.87 9.46
N SER A 422 -1.05 -6.20 10.11
CA SER A 422 -0.78 -6.43 11.54
C SER A 422 -2.00 -6.17 12.40
N SER A 423 -2.27 -7.06 13.38
CA SER A 423 -3.47 -6.96 14.23
C SER A 423 -4.81 -6.91 13.48
N ILE A 424 -4.88 -7.38 12.23
CA ILE A 424 -6.16 -7.43 11.48
C ILE A 424 -7.13 -8.45 12.09
N ILE A 425 -8.42 -8.12 12.09
CA ILE A 425 -9.48 -8.97 12.62
C ILE A 425 -10.48 -9.31 11.52
N PHE A 426 -10.72 -10.61 11.31
CA PHE A 426 -11.79 -11.12 10.45
C PHE A 426 -12.78 -11.93 11.29
N ASN A 427 -13.93 -11.33 11.60
CA ASN A 427 -15.02 -12.01 12.29
C ASN A 427 -15.96 -12.74 11.31
N GLY A 428 -16.06 -12.27 10.07
CA GLY A 428 -16.86 -12.88 9.01
C GLY A 428 -16.07 -13.74 8.00
N ALA A 429 -16.52 -13.76 6.75
CA ALA A 429 -15.88 -14.52 5.69
C ALA A 429 -14.81 -13.68 4.96
N LEU A 430 -13.65 -14.27 4.70
CA LEU A 430 -12.60 -13.67 3.89
C LEU A 430 -12.58 -14.34 2.51
N ASN A 431 -12.81 -13.57 1.45
CA ASN A 431 -12.63 -14.01 0.07
C ASN A 431 -11.39 -13.34 -0.52
N PHE A 432 -10.33 -14.13 -0.72
CA PHE A 432 -9.06 -13.69 -1.30
C PHE A 432 -8.76 -14.38 -2.64
N VAL A 433 -9.78 -14.99 -3.26
CA VAL A 433 -9.63 -15.75 -4.51
C VAL A 433 -9.16 -14.84 -5.63
N ASN A 434 -8.18 -15.31 -6.41
CA ASN A 434 -7.54 -14.56 -7.50
C ASN A 434 -6.83 -13.27 -7.07
N ALA A 435 -6.70 -12.99 -5.78
CA ALA A 435 -5.90 -11.88 -5.31
C ALA A 435 -4.41 -12.20 -5.48
N LYS A 436 -3.60 -11.17 -5.75
CA LYS A 436 -2.15 -11.31 -5.98
C LYS A 436 -1.38 -10.37 -5.07
N THR A 437 -0.34 -10.90 -4.44
CA THR A 437 0.72 -10.11 -3.80
C THR A 437 1.97 -10.22 -4.67
N ASP A 438 2.34 -9.12 -5.32
CA ASP A 438 3.38 -9.06 -6.35
C ASP A 438 4.64 -8.36 -5.82
N PHE A 439 5.29 -8.98 -4.83
CA PHE A 439 6.56 -8.52 -4.31
C PHE A 439 7.44 -9.70 -3.87
N THR A 440 8.76 -9.49 -3.98
CA THR A 440 9.82 -10.45 -3.63
C THR A 440 10.32 -10.25 -2.20
N TYR A 441 11.12 -11.20 -1.71
CA TYR A 441 11.81 -11.05 -0.43
C TYR A 441 12.68 -9.78 -0.36
N GLU A 442 13.45 -9.49 -1.42
CA GLU A 442 14.35 -8.34 -1.44
C GLU A 442 13.57 -7.01 -1.49
N GLU A 443 12.43 -6.97 -2.18
CA GLU A 443 11.53 -5.81 -2.17
C GLU A 443 10.89 -5.59 -0.80
N LEU A 444 10.46 -6.67 -0.10
CA LEU A 444 9.97 -6.58 1.27
C LEU A 444 11.05 -6.09 2.23
N LYS A 445 12.27 -6.63 2.11
CA LYS A 445 13.43 -6.22 2.91
C LYS A 445 13.72 -4.74 2.74
N LYS A 446 13.89 -4.32 1.49
CA LYS A 446 14.17 -2.93 1.14
C LYS A 446 13.07 -2.00 1.63
N PHE A 447 11.80 -2.39 1.46
CA PHE A 447 10.67 -1.63 1.97
C PHE A 447 10.77 -1.42 3.49
N ILE A 448 11.04 -2.48 4.25
CA ILE A 448 11.18 -2.39 5.72
C ILE A 448 12.37 -1.48 6.12
N GLU A 449 13.51 -1.62 5.46
CA GLU A 449 14.70 -0.81 5.69
C GLU A 449 14.44 0.69 5.41
N ASP A 450 13.83 0.99 4.26
CA ASP A 450 13.48 2.34 3.83
C ASP A 450 12.48 2.98 4.81
N THR A 451 11.40 2.28 5.16
CA THR A 451 10.36 2.77 6.08
C THR A 451 10.87 2.95 7.51
N SER A 452 11.87 2.15 7.90
CA SER A 452 12.50 2.21 9.22
C SER A 452 13.67 3.18 9.29
N THR A 453 13.97 3.92 8.22
CA THR A 453 15.13 4.84 8.11
C THR A 453 16.46 4.15 8.44
N ASN A 454 16.60 2.87 8.08
CA ASN A 454 17.75 2.01 8.42
C ASN A 454 18.04 1.84 9.92
N ASN A 455 17.08 2.14 10.81
CA ASN A 455 17.21 1.85 12.23
C ASN A 455 16.86 0.37 12.49
N ILE A 456 17.85 -0.42 12.92
CA ILE A 456 17.71 -1.88 13.06
C ILE A 456 16.60 -2.28 14.05
N GLU A 457 16.42 -1.55 15.16
CA GLU A 457 15.36 -1.86 16.13
C GLU A 457 13.97 -1.61 15.54
N LYS A 458 13.81 -0.53 14.77
CA LYS A 458 12.58 -0.27 14.00
C LYS A 458 12.35 -1.33 12.91
N CYS A 459 13.41 -1.76 12.20
CA CYS A 459 13.31 -2.84 11.22
C CYS A 459 12.79 -4.14 11.86
N ILE A 460 13.28 -4.49 13.05
CA ILE A 460 12.81 -5.68 13.80
C ILE A 460 11.33 -5.52 14.14
N SER A 461 10.92 -4.37 14.68
CA SER A 461 9.51 -4.09 15.00
C SER A 461 8.61 -4.19 13.77
N ALA A 462 8.94 -3.49 12.69
CA ALA A 462 8.17 -3.52 11.45
C ALA A 462 8.09 -4.94 10.85
N THR A 463 9.19 -5.69 10.90
CA THR A 463 9.21 -7.09 10.46
C THR A 463 8.26 -7.96 11.27
N ASN A 464 8.20 -7.75 12.59
CA ASN A 464 7.29 -8.47 13.47
C ASN A 464 5.82 -8.12 13.18
N ASP A 465 5.52 -6.86 12.88
CA ASP A 465 4.17 -6.43 12.50
C ASP A 465 3.72 -7.11 11.20
N PHE A 466 4.56 -7.08 10.15
CA PHE A 466 4.27 -7.81 8.91
C PHE A 466 4.09 -9.31 9.15
N ARG A 467 4.97 -9.92 9.96
CA ARG A 467 4.90 -11.33 10.31
C ARG A 467 3.58 -11.68 11.00
N ASP A 468 3.15 -10.85 11.94
CA ASP A 468 1.87 -11.01 12.63
C ASP A 468 0.70 -10.94 11.65
N GLY A 469 0.68 -9.94 10.78
CA GLY A 469 -0.37 -9.78 9.78
C GLY A 469 -0.47 -10.97 8.82
N PHE A 470 0.66 -11.45 8.30
CA PHE A 470 0.68 -12.63 7.43
C PHE A 470 0.26 -13.91 8.16
N ARG A 471 0.63 -14.05 9.44
CA ARG A 471 0.16 -15.15 10.30
C ARG A 471 -1.35 -15.11 10.48
N LEU A 472 -1.94 -13.94 10.72
CA LEU A 472 -3.39 -13.76 10.87
C LEU A 472 -4.14 -14.04 9.56
N MET A 473 -3.66 -13.53 8.43
CA MET A 473 -4.20 -13.83 7.09
C MET A 473 -4.18 -15.34 6.80
N LYS A 474 -3.03 -15.99 7.02
CA LYS A 474 -2.89 -17.46 6.89
C LYS A 474 -3.92 -18.20 7.73
N HIS A 475 -4.09 -17.82 9.00
CA HIS A 475 -5.03 -18.47 9.91
C HIS A 475 -6.49 -18.27 9.45
N ALA A 476 -6.87 -17.04 9.06
CA ALA A 476 -8.20 -16.74 8.56
C ALA A 476 -8.56 -17.56 7.31
N LEU A 477 -7.62 -17.69 6.36
CA LEU A 477 -7.82 -18.46 5.12
C LEU A 477 -7.92 -19.97 5.39
N ASN A 478 -7.06 -20.53 6.24
CA ASN A 478 -7.12 -21.94 6.62
C ASN A 478 -8.45 -22.32 7.29
N ASN A 479 -8.95 -21.48 8.20
CA ASN A 479 -10.21 -21.72 8.89
C ASN A 479 -11.44 -21.75 7.96
N LYS A 480 -11.28 -21.25 6.72
CA LYS A 480 -12.33 -21.25 5.69
C LYS A 480 -12.07 -22.28 4.58
N GLY A 481 -11.10 -23.19 4.76
CA GLY A 481 -10.76 -24.23 3.78
C GLY A 481 -9.96 -23.74 2.57
N ASN A 482 -9.48 -22.49 2.58
CA ASN A 482 -8.68 -21.94 1.48
C ASN A 482 -7.18 -22.17 1.73
N ALA A 483 -6.76 -23.44 1.65
CA ALA A 483 -5.38 -23.84 1.88
C ALA A 483 -4.39 -23.27 0.85
N LEU A 484 -4.87 -22.98 -0.37
CA LEU A 484 -4.07 -22.44 -1.47
C LEU A 484 -3.55 -21.04 -1.14
N ASP A 485 -4.46 -20.12 -0.83
CA ASP A 485 -4.09 -18.74 -0.50
C ASP A 485 -3.43 -18.66 0.88
N ALA A 486 -3.79 -19.53 1.83
CA ALA A 486 -3.11 -19.61 3.12
C ALA A 486 -1.62 -19.96 2.98
N SER A 487 -1.25 -20.82 2.02
CA SER A 487 0.17 -21.16 1.76
C SER A 487 0.99 -19.96 1.24
N LEU A 488 0.36 -19.03 0.51
CA LEU A 488 1.01 -17.80 0.06
C LEU A 488 1.41 -16.94 1.28
N PHE A 489 0.47 -16.69 2.20
CA PHE A 489 0.74 -15.93 3.41
C PHE A 489 1.68 -16.65 4.38
N HIS A 490 1.69 -17.99 4.39
CA HIS A 490 2.69 -18.74 5.14
C HIS A 490 4.11 -18.52 4.61
N ARG A 491 4.30 -18.44 3.29
CA ARG A 491 5.60 -18.07 2.70
C ARG A 491 6.02 -16.67 3.14
N LEU A 492 5.12 -15.69 3.08
CA LEU A 492 5.41 -14.31 3.49
C LEU A 492 5.74 -14.21 4.98
N GLU A 493 5.05 -14.96 5.84
CA GLU A 493 5.37 -15.11 7.26
C GLU A 493 6.81 -15.64 7.47
N LEU A 494 7.26 -16.60 6.64
CA LEU A 494 8.62 -17.14 6.69
C LEU A 494 9.68 -16.16 6.18
N TYR A 495 9.36 -15.35 5.16
CA TYR A 495 10.23 -14.23 4.75
C TYR A 495 10.45 -13.26 5.90
N CYS A 496 9.39 -12.86 6.60
CA CYS A 496 9.52 -12.00 7.79
C CYS A 496 10.31 -12.69 8.89
N LYS A 497 10.15 -14.01 9.11
CA LYS A 497 10.95 -14.72 10.11
C LYS A 497 12.45 -14.72 9.76
N GLU A 498 12.79 -14.85 8.48
CA GLU A 498 14.17 -14.76 8.02
C GLU A 498 14.75 -13.36 8.25
N LEU A 499 13.99 -12.29 7.92
CA LEU A 499 14.38 -10.90 8.16
C LEU A 499 14.53 -10.58 9.65
N GLU A 500 13.61 -11.06 10.50
CA GLU A 500 13.65 -10.91 11.95
C GLU A 500 14.99 -11.43 12.50
N LEU A 501 15.41 -12.62 12.06
CA LEU A 501 16.68 -13.23 12.46
C LEU A 501 17.89 -12.46 11.92
N GLU A 502 17.85 -12.00 10.66
CA GLU A 502 18.93 -11.22 10.05
C GLU A 502 19.16 -9.90 10.80
N PHE A 503 18.11 -9.10 11.01
CA PHE A 503 18.19 -7.85 11.74
C PHE A 503 18.58 -8.05 13.22
N THR A 504 18.12 -9.12 13.86
CA THR A 504 18.52 -9.45 15.24
C THR A 504 20.02 -9.72 15.35
N LEU A 505 20.60 -10.46 14.39
CA LEU A 505 22.04 -10.72 14.35
C LEU A 505 22.85 -9.45 14.02
N GLU A 506 22.34 -8.59 13.15
CA GLU A 506 22.95 -7.28 12.85
C GLU A 506 22.93 -6.32 14.04
N ASN A 507 21.82 -6.27 14.78
CA ASN A 507 21.73 -5.48 16.02
C ASN A 507 22.75 -5.97 17.06
N ALA A 508 22.83 -7.30 17.24
CA ALA A 508 23.79 -7.91 18.13
C ALA A 508 25.25 -7.62 17.72
N LYS A 509 25.54 -7.42 16.43
CA LYS A 509 26.84 -6.97 15.93
C LYS A 509 27.10 -5.51 16.27
N ALA A 510 26.15 -4.61 16.03
CA ALA A 510 26.28 -3.19 16.31
C ALA A 510 26.53 -2.92 17.81
N LYS A 511 25.77 -3.56 18.69
CA LYS A 511 25.93 -3.42 20.16
C LYS A 511 27.29 -3.88 20.68
N ASN A 512 27.92 -4.89 20.06
CA ASN A 512 29.29 -5.29 20.45
C ASN A 512 30.35 -4.27 20.01
N ASN A 513 30.09 -3.51 18.95
CA ASN A 513 30.99 -2.47 18.47
C ASN A 513 30.85 -1.18 19.31
N GLU A 514 29.64 -0.83 19.76
CA GLU A 514 29.37 0.33 20.62
C GLU A 514 29.85 0.15 22.06
N ASN A 515 29.79 -1.07 22.62
CA ASN A 515 30.33 -1.41 23.95
C ASN A 515 31.86 -1.24 24.07
N SER A 516 32.54 -0.75 23.03
CA SER A 516 33.94 -0.31 23.09
C SER A 516 34.11 1.18 23.43
N LYS A 517 33.04 1.98 23.57
CA LYS A 517 33.16 3.44 23.78
C LYS A 517 32.27 4.14 24.80
N GLU A 518 31.28 3.53 25.44
CA GLU A 518 30.59 4.21 26.56
C GLU A 518 30.29 3.29 27.73
N VAL A 519 30.77 3.71 28.91
CA VAL A 519 30.38 3.18 30.21
C VAL A 519 28.94 3.62 30.45
N LYS A 520 27.99 2.68 30.54
CA LYS A 520 26.67 2.97 31.11
C LYS A 520 26.31 2.04 32.26
N SER A 521 25.77 2.73 33.26
CA SER A 521 25.24 2.32 34.54
C SER A 521 24.10 1.32 34.42
N VAL A 522 24.03 0.48 35.44
CA VAL A 522 23.03 -0.55 35.68
C VAL A 522 21.75 0.11 36.17
N ASP A 523 20.64 -0.13 35.47
CA ASP A 523 19.37 -0.58 36.07
C ASP A 523 18.35 -0.81 34.95
N GLU A 524 18.08 -2.08 34.65
CA GLU A 524 16.74 -2.53 34.25
C GLU A 524 16.66 -4.06 34.37
N VAL A 525 15.80 -4.50 35.28
CA VAL A 525 15.48 -5.89 35.55
C VAL A 525 14.43 -6.31 34.53
N GLU A 526 14.79 -7.15 33.57
CA GLU A 526 13.83 -7.78 32.65
C GLU A 526 13.92 -9.30 32.69
N ALA A 527 12.74 -9.92 32.61
CA ALA A 527 12.46 -11.31 32.89
C ALA A 527 13.22 -12.30 31.98
N LYS A 528 13.81 -13.33 32.60
CA LYS A 528 14.52 -14.45 31.97
C LYS A 528 13.58 -15.33 31.13
N PHE A 529 13.43 -15.04 29.84
CA PHE A 529 13.19 -16.08 28.83
C PHE A 529 14.53 -16.68 28.42
N LYS A 530 14.59 -18.00 28.25
CA LYS A 530 15.79 -18.76 27.85
C LYS A 530 16.21 -18.29 26.44
N SER A 531 17.06 -17.27 26.36
CA SER A 531 17.42 -16.64 25.09
C SER A 531 18.19 -17.65 24.23
N LYS A 532 17.68 -17.93 23.03
CA LYS A 532 18.38 -18.75 22.03
C LYS A 532 19.80 -18.21 21.84
N SER A 533 20.77 -19.11 21.72
CA SER A 533 22.16 -18.69 21.49
C SER A 533 22.29 -18.02 20.11
N ARG A 534 23.26 -17.11 19.95
CA ARG A 534 23.53 -16.48 18.63
C ARG A 534 23.81 -17.51 17.52
N ILE A 535 24.34 -18.68 17.88
CA ILE A 535 24.60 -19.79 16.97
C ILE A 535 23.27 -20.44 16.53
N GLU A 536 22.33 -20.66 17.45
CA GLU A 536 21.00 -21.19 17.10
C GLU A 536 20.25 -20.25 16.15
N LEU A 537 20.25 -18.94 16.42
CA LEU A 537 19.64 -17.94 15.52
C LEU A 537 20.28 -17.95 14.13
N PHE A 538 21.60 -18.10 14.06
CA PHE A 538 22.34 -18.20 12.80
C PHE A 538 22.03 -19.49 12.02
N LEU A 539 21.93 -20.63 12.72
CA LEU A 539 21.55 -21.91 12.10
C LEU A 539 20.10 -21.88 11.58
N ASP A 540 19.18 -21.29 12.35
CA ASP A 540 17.79 -21.06 11.91
C ASP A 540 17.76 -20.18 10.65
N LEU A 541 18.56 -19.09 10.61
CA LEU A 541 18.66 -18.19 9.46
C LEU A 541 19.18 -18.90 8.21
N ILE A 542 20.28 -19.67 8.32
CA ILE A 542 20.83 -20.45 7.20
C ILE A 542 19.78 -21.45 6.68
N THR A 543 19.07 -22.11 7.60
CA THR A 543 18.04 -23.08 7.25
C THR A 543 16.94 -22.41 6.42
N LEU A 544 16.41 -21.27 6.86
CA LEU A 544 15.40 -20.52 6.12
C LEU A 544 15.91 -20.03 4.76
N LYS A 545 17.14 -19.51 4.68
CA LYS A 545 17.79 -19.11 3.41
C LYS A 545 17.89 -20.28 2.43
N LEU A 546 18.25 -21.46 2.92
CA LEU A 546 18.29 -22.67 2.10
C LEU A 546 16.90 -23.02 1.55
N TYR A 547 15.86 -23.02 2.39
CA TYR A 547 14.49 -23.32 1.95
C TYR A 547 13.96 -22.33 0.92
N ARG A 548 14.26 -21.03 1.08
CA ARG A 548 13.87 -19.98 0.12
C ARG A 548 14.53 -20.16 -1.25
N ASN A 549 15.83 -20.42 -1.27
CA ASN A 549 16.60 -20.51 -2.51
C ASN A 549 16.32 -21.82 -3.27
N THR A 550 16.06 -22.91 -2.56
CA THR A 550 15.80 -24.23 -3.17
C THR A 550 14.35 -24.45 -3.58
N SER A 551 13.37 -23.87 -2.87
CA SER A 551 11.96 -24.18 -3.08
C SER A 551 11.01 -22.99 -2.95
N ASP A 552 11.52 -21.82 -2.58
CA ASP A 552 10.73 -20.67 -2.14
C ASP A 552 9.69 -21.05 -1.08
N HIS A 553 10.16 -21.77 -0.05
CA HIS A 553 9.33 -22.37 1.00
C HIS A 553 8.21 -23.28 0.44
N HIS A 554 8.56 -24.15 -0.50
CA HIS A 554 7.67 -25.09 -1.22
C HIS A 554 6.60 -24.46 -2.11
N THR A 555 6.73 -23.19 -2.47
CA THR A 555 5.74 -22.52 -3.32
C THR A 555 6.17 -22.45 -4.79
N ASN A 556 7.47 -22.47 -5.10
CA ASN A 556 7.97 -22.30 -6.46
C ASN A 556 8.40 -23.64 -7.09
N LEU A 557 7.55 -24.17 -7.97
CA LEU A 557 7.77 -25.45 -8.65
C LEU A 557 9.07 -25.46 -9.47
N LEU A 558 9.36 -24.38 -10.20
CA LEU A 558 10.54 -24.29 -11.05
C LEU A 558 11.82 -24.34 -10.22
N ARG A 559 11.87 -23.63 -9.08
CA ARG A 559 13.03 -23.70 -8.17
C ARG A 559 13.25 -25.12 -7.64
N ILE A 560 12.18 -25.83 -7.29
CA ILE A 560 12.26 -27.21 -6.81
C ILE A 560 12.78 -28.14 -7.92
N ILE A 561 12.31 -27.99 -9.16
CA ILE A 561 12.77 -28.78 -10.31
C ILE A 561 14.23 -28.45 -10.64
N ASN A 562 14.62 -27.18 -10.62
CA ASN A 562 16.00 -26.76 -10.85
C ASN A 562 16.92 -27.35 -9.76
N PHE A 563 16.47 -27.32 -8.51
CA PHE A 563 17.18 -27.92 -7.38
C PHE A 563 17.30 -29.45 -7.50
N MET A 564 16.24 -30.12 -7.96
CA MET A 564 16.25 -31.55 -8.28
C MET A 564 17.28 -31.88 -9.36
N ALA A 565 17.23 -31.16 -10.49
CA ALA A 565 18.14 -31.31 -11.62
C ALA A 565 19.60 -31.12 -11.21
N LEU A 566 19.87 -30.07 -10.43
CA LEU A 566 21.19 -29.81 -9.85
C LEU A 566 21.64 -30.97 -8.96
N THR A 567 20.77 -31.47 -8.08
CA THR A 567 21.09 -32.59 -7.18
C THR A 567 21.48 -33.84 -7.96
N ILE A 568 20.75 -34.17 -9.03
CA ILE A 568 21.06 -35.31 -9.91
C ILE A 568 22.42 -35.11 -10.61
N ALA A 569 22.67 -33.91 -11.15
CA ALA A 569 23.91 -33.61 -11.85
C ALA A 569 25.14 -33.68 -10.92
N VAL A 570 25.06 -33.09 -9.73
CA VAL A 570 26.12 -33.12 -8.73
C VAL A 570 26.40 -34.54 -8.26
N TYR A 571 25.34 -35.31 -8.01
CA TYR A 571 25.45 -36.71 -7.60
C TYR A 571 26.11 -37.57 -8.67
N GLY A 572 25.65 -37.51 -9.92
CA GLY A 572 26.23 -38.28 -11.01
C GLY A 572 27.67 -37.89 -11.32
N PHE A 573 27.99 -36.59 -11.27
CA PHE A 573 29.36 -36.11 -11.46
C PHE A 573 30.29 -36.58 -10.33
N SER A 574 29.84 -36.49 -9.08
CA SER A 574 30.63 -36.95 -7.93
C SER A 574 30.93 -38.44 -8.02
N LEU A 575 29.95 -39.26 -8.43
CA LEU A 575 30.16 -40.69 -8.68
C LEU A 575 31.16 -40.93 -9.81
N TYR A 576 31.00 -40.25 -10.94
CA TYR A 576 31.89 -40.40 -12.09
C TYR A 576 33.33 -39.98 -11.78
N ALA A 577 33.50 -38.83 -11.13
CA ALA A 577 34.80 -38.31 -10.72
C ALA A 577 35.46 -39.23 -9.69
N TYR A 578 34.67 -39.77 -8.76
CA TYR A 578 35.15 -40.73 -7.78
C TYR A 578 35.64 -42.04 -8.43
N GLU A 579 34.82 -42.61 -9.33
CA GLU A 579 35.08 -43.88 -10.02
C GLU A 579 36.34 -43.83 -10.89
N ASN A 580 36.49 -42.76 -11.68
CA ASN A 580 37.53 -42.70 -12.71
C ASN A 580 38.82 -42.03 -12.25
N PHE A 581 38.75 -40.99 -11.41
CA PHE A 581 39.91 -40.20 -11.02
C PHE A 581 40.40 -40.49 -9.61
N ILE A 582 39.49 -40.52 -8.64
CA ILE A 582 39.87 -40.58 -7.21
C ILE A 582 40.18 -42.01 -6.78
N LEU A 583 39.33 -42.98 -7.09
CA LEU A 583 39.50 -44.36 -6.62
C LEU A 583 40.68 -45.06 -7.30
N THR A 584 40.93 -44.78 -8.58
CA THR A 584 42.08 -45.32 -9.33
C THR A 584 43.42 -44.84 -8.78
N GLN A 585 43.50 -43.61 -8.26
CA GLN A 585 44.69 -43.05 -7.63
C GLN A 585 44.83 -43.47 -6.16
N LEU A 586 43.71 -43.68 -5.47
CA LEU A 586 43.64 -44.10 -4.05
C LEU A 586 44.19 -45.50 -3.79
N VAL A 587 44.02 -46.45 -4.71
CA VAL A 587 44.49 -47.84 -4.55
C VAL A 587 46.02 -47.94 -4.50
N ASN A 588 46.76 -46.92 -4.97
CA ASN A 588 48.23 -46.91 -5.05
C ASN A 588 48.95 -45.95 -4.06
N TYR A 589 48.25 -45.19 -3.21
CA TYR A 589 48.85 -44.18 -2.32
C TYR A 589 48.57 -44.40 -0.82
N SER A 590 49.48 -43.93 0.04
CA SER A 590 49.42 -44.12 1.50
C SER A 590 48.37 -43.25 2.21
N TYR A 591 47.93 -43.73 3.38
CA TYR A 591 47.02 -43.13 4.37
C TYR A 591 47.19 -41.61 4.65
N GLN A 592 48.33 -41.01 4.32
CA GLN A 592 48.61 -39.60 4.60
C GLN A 592 47.89 -38.61 3.65
N TRP A 593 47.72 -38.95 2.37
CA TRP A 593 47.10 -38.03 1.40
C TRP A 593 45.58 -37.93 1.53
N THR A 594 44.94 -38.99 2.03
CA THR A 594 43.49 -39.04 2.28
C THR A 594 43.08 -38.20 3.49
N CYS A 595 43.90 -38.20 4.54
CA CYS A 595 43.77 -37.30 5.68
C CYS A 595 43.93 -35.83 5.25
N PHE A 596 44.80 -35.55 4.28
CA PHE A 596 44.96 -34.19 3.76
C PHE A 596 43.72 -33.71 2.99
N ALA A 597 43.16 -34.54 2.11
CA ALA A 597 41.96 -34.18 1.34
C ALA A 597 40.72 -33.99 2.22
N SER A 598 40.50 -34.83 3.24
CA SER A 598 39.39 -34.71 4.17
C SER A 598 39.50 -33.46 5.05
N VAL A 599 40.70 -33.14 5.53
CA VAL A 599 40.98 -31.89 6.27
C VAL A 599 40.78 -30.67 5.39
N LEU A 600 41.13 -30.72 4.10
CA LEU A 600 40.92 -29.61 3.16
C LEU A 600 39.44 -29.32 2.94
N VAL A 601 38.61 -30.35 2.76
CA VAL A 601 37.15 -30.19 2.57
C VAL A 601 36.47 -29.62 3.82
N VAL A 602 36.80 -30.16 4.98
CA VAL A 602 36.31 -29.63 6.26
C VAL A 602 36.78 -28.18 6.41
N SER A 603 38.03 -27.87 6.09
CA SER A 603 38.58 -26.52 6.15
C SER A 603 37.87 -25.54 5.19
N LEU A 604 37.50 -25.94 3.98
CA LEU A 604 36.75 -25.10 3.03
C LEU A 604 35.30 -24.85 3.48
N ALA A 605 34.61 -25.88 3.99
CA ALA A 605 33.26 -25.74 4.54
C ALA A 605 33.27 -24.84 5.80
N LEU A 606 34.28 -25.01 6.65
CA LEU A 606 34.54 -24.17 7.81
C LEU A 606 34.86 -22.73 7.40
N LEU A 607 35.66 -22.50 6.36
CA LEU A 607 35.96 -21.17 5.83
C LEU A 607 34.71 -20.44 5.31
N ALA A 608 33.81 -21.15 4.62
CA ALA A 608 32.53 -20.59 4.17
C ALA A 608 31.64 -20.17 5.36
N ILE A 609 31.51 -21.04 6.36
CA ILE A 609 30.76 -20.76 7.60
C ILE A 609 31.43 -19.61 8.38
N CYS A 610 32.76 -19.58 8.46
CA CYS A 610 33.55 -18.51 9.08
C CYS A 610 33.36 -17.17 8.36
N HIS A 611 33.38 -17.15 7.03
CA HIS A 611 33.14 -15.93 6.25
C HIS A 611 31.74 -15.36 6.53
N GLN A 612 30.73 -16.23 6.57
CA GLN A 612 29.35 -15.82 6.83
C GLN A 612 29.10 -15.47 8.30
N ALA A 613 29.77 -16.13 9.25
CA ALA A 613 29.74 -15.79 10.67
C ALA A 613 30.52 -14.51 10.99
N ALA A 614 31.63 -14.24 10.27
CA ALA A 614 32.41 -13.00 10.39
C ALA A 614 31.58 -11.78 9.95
N LYS A 615 30.68 -11.94 8.96
CA LYS A 615 29.70 -10.90 8.59
C LYS A 615 28.91 -10.39 9.81
N TYR A 616 28.63 -11.25 10.79
CA TYR A 616 27.81 -10.94 11.99
C TYR A 616 28.60 -10.89 13.31
N ASN A 617 29.94 -10.87 13.27
CA ASN A 617 30.85 -10.72 14.43
C ASN A 617 30.51 -11.65 15.63
N ILE A 618 30.22 -12.92 15.34
CA ILE A 618 30.00 -13.95 16.37
C ILE A 618 31.33 -14.25 17.08
N ALA A 619 31.31 -14.35 18.42
CA ALA A 619 32.52 -14.46 19.23
C ALA A 619 33.38 -15.69 18.87
N TRP A 620 34.60 -15.43 18.40
CA TRP A 620 35.55 -16.45 17.92
C TRP A 620 35.83 -17.54 18.95
N LYS A 621 35.85 -17.24 20.26
CA LYS A 621 36.17 -18.24 21.31
C LYS A 621 35.18 -19.41 21.37
N ASN A 622 33.87 -19.16 21.22
CA ASN A 622 32.86 -20.23 21.27
C ASN A 622 32.77 -20.97 19.93
N MET A 623 33.03 -20.27 18.83
CA MET A 623 33.15 -20.87 17.51
C MET A 623 34.38 -21.78 17.42
N LEU A 624 35.52 -21.37 17.98
CA LEU A 624 36.77 -22.15 18.02
C LEU A 624 36.58 -23.47 18.78
N ILE A 625 35.85 -23.46 19.91
CA ILE A 625 35.53 -24.68 20.65
C ILE A 625 34.60 -25.59 19.83
N GLY A 626 33.54 -25.04 19.23
CA GLY A 626 32.65 -25.80 18.34
C GLY A 626 33.38 -26.35 17.09
N PHE A 627 34.36 -25.61 16.57
CA PHE A 627 35.21 -25.99 15.44
C PHE A 627 36.26 -27.03 15.81
N ILE A 628 36.86 -26.91 16.99
CA ILE A 628 37.76 -27.94 17.53
C ILE A 628 36.95 -29.22 17.76
N VAL A 629 35.73 -29.12 18.30
CA VAL A 629 34.84 -30.28 18.47
C VAL A 629 34.39 -30.83 17.13
N LEU A 630 33.98 -30.03 16.15
CA LEU A 630 33.61 -30.49 14.80
C LEU A 630 34.80 -31.09 14.05
N ALA A 631 35.99 -30.49 14.18
CA ALA A 631 37.22 -31.01 13.62
C ALA A 631 37.60 -32.35 14.29
N LEU A 632 37.57 -32.43 15.62
CA LEU A 632 37.81 -33.65 16.38
C LEU A 632 36.75 -34.72 16.10
N MET A 633 35.48 -34.35 15.93
CA MET A 633 34.39 -35.26 15.55
C MET A 633 34.54 -35.69 14.10
N SER A 634 34.98 -34.82 13.19
CA SER A 634 35.29 -35.21 11.81
C SER A 634 36.51 -36.12 11.75
N ILE A 635 37.55 -35.88 12.56
CA ILE A 635 38.71 -36.77 12.72
C ILE A 635 38.28 -38.11 13.34
N LEU A 636 37.37 -38.08 14.34
CA LEU A 636 36.80 -39.26 14.96
C LEU A 636 35.94 -40.06 13.97
N ILE A 637 35.11 -39.39 13.18
CA ILE A 637 34.31 -39.99 12.09
C ILE A 637 35.23 -40.57 11.01
N VAL A 638 36.33 -39.88 10.66
CA VAL A 638 37.34 -40.38 9.72
C VAL A 638 38.11 -41.58 10.29
N SER A 639 38.29 -41.66 11.61
CA SER A 639 38.88 -42.83 12.29
C SER A 639 37.92 -44.00 12.49
N LEU A 640 36.60 -43.75 12.47
CA LEU A 640 35.54 -44.75 12.67
C LEU A 640 34.95 -45.26 11.33
N LEU A 641 35.07 -44.49 10.24
CA LEU A 641 34.65 -44.87 8.90
C LEU A 641 35.87 -45.30 8.08
N ASP A 642 35.72 -46.37 7.28
CA ASP A 642 36.77 -46.77 6.34
C ASP A 642 37.13 -45.57 5.42
N ILE A 643 38.42 -45.34 5.22
CA ILE A 643 39.03 -44.13 4.63
C ILE A 643 38.40 -43.75 3.28
N LYS A 644 37.83 -44.73 2.59
CA LYS A 644 37.30 -44.57 1.24
C LYS A 644 35.94 -43.87 1.19
N TYR A 645 35.08 -44.01 2.21
CA TYR A 645 33.78 -43.32 2.26
C TYR A 645 33.94 -41.81 2.48
N VAL A 646 34.95 -41.43 3.26
CA VAL A 646 35.27 -40.04 3.58
C VAL A 646 35.59 -39.24 2.31
N ALA A 647 36.37 -39.82 1.39
CA ALA A 647 36.76 -39.16 0.15
C ALA A 647 35.58 -38.86 -0.78
N TYR A 648 34.63 -39.79 -0.91
CA TYR A 648 33.41 -39.56 -1.70
C TYR A 648 32.53 -38.49 -1.08
N ILE A 649 32.26 -38.57 0.24
CA ILE A 649 31.44 -37.59 0.95
C ILE A 649 32.07 -36.20 0.85
N ALA A 650 33.39 -36.11 0.97
CA ALA A 650 34.13 -34.88 0.85
C ALA A 650 34.00 -34.27 -0.57
N LEU A 651 34.12 -35.07 -1.63
CA LEU A 651 33.91 -34.65 -3.02
C LEU A 651 32.46 -34.19 -3.29
N PHE A 652 31.48 -34.94 -2.78
CA PHE A 652 30.07 -34.61 -2.93
C PHE A 652 29.71 -33.31 -2.21
N VAL A 653 30.18 -33.11 -0.98
CA VAL A 653 29.93 -31.88 -0.21
C VAL A 653 30.67 -30.68 -0.80
N THR A 654 31.93 -30.84 -1.24
CA THR A 654 32.67 -29.72 -1.88
C THR A 654 32.11 -29.31 -3.22
N SER A 655 31.74 -30.27 -4.08
CA SER A 655 31.10 -29.96 -5.36
C SER A 655 29.76 -29.24 -5.14
N TYR A 656 28.97 -29.68 -4.17
CA TYR A 656 27.72 -29.03 -3.79
C TYR A 656 27.94 -27.61 -3.23
N LEU A 657 28.93 -27.42 -2.35
CA LEU A 657 29.28 -26.11 -1.80
C LEU A 657 29.82 -25.16 -2.89
N LEU A 658 30.70 -25.62 -3.78
CA LEU A 658 31.23 -24.84 -4.90
C LEU A 658 30.12 -24.37 -5.84
N LEU A 659 29.19 -25.26 -6.20
CA LEU A 659 28.07 -24.93 -7.07
C LEU A 659 27.05 -24.03 -6.36
N TYR A 660 26.78 -24.25 -5.07
CA TYR A 660 25.94 -23.36 -4.27
C TYR A 660 26.55 -21.95 -4.17
N PHE A 661 27.85 -21.83 -3.94
CA PHE A 661 28.56 -20.54 -3.97
C PHE A 661 28.54 -19.90 -5.36
N ALA A 662 28.66 -20.69 -6.43
CA ALA A 662 28.55 -20.18 -7.79
C ALA A 662 27.15 -19.63 -8.09
N ILE A 663 26.10 -20.32 -7.66
CA ILE A 663 24.69 -19.90 -7.82
C ILE A 663 24.36 -18.64 -7.00
N LEU A 664 24.90 -18.52 -5.77
CA LEU A 664 24.68 -17.35 -4.91
C LEU A 664 25.47 -16.11 -5.32
N LYS A 665 26.65 -16.28 -5.94
CA LYS A 665 27.58 -15.17 -6.22
C LYS A 665 27.46 -14.63 -7.65
N TYR A 666 26.93 -15.43 -8.57
CA TYR A 666 26.86 -15.08 -9.99
C TYR A 666 25.44 -15.33 -10.53
N GLU A 667 24.69 -14.24 -10.74
CA GLU A 667 23.35 -14.26 -11.37
C GLU A 667 23.43 -14.53 -12.89
N TYR A 668 24.08 -15.63 -13.32
CA TYR A 668 24.22 -15.94 -14.75
C TYR A 668 23.43 -17.18 -15.16
N ASP A 669 22.55 -17.03 -16.14
CA ASP A 669 21.76 -18.10 -16.77
C ASP A 669 22.61 -19.25 -17.35
N TRP A 670 23.88 -18.99 -17.69
CA TRP A 670 24.80 -20.00 -18.22
C TRP A 670 25.15 -21.09 -17.20
N ILE A 671 25.05 -20.83 -15.90
CA ILE A 671 25.25 -21.86 -14.86
C ILE A 671 24.15 -22.92 -14.97
N TYR A 672 22.93 -22.51 -15.27
CA TYR A 672 21.82 -23.42 -15.56
C TYR A 672 22.14 -24.30 -16.77
N LEU A 673 22.60 -23.70 -17.87
CA LEU A 673 22.99 -24.45 -19.08
C LEU A 673 24.10 -25.48 -18.81
N ILE A 674 25.10 -25.13 -17.99
CA ILE A 674 26.22 -26.04 -17.65
C ILE A 674 25.69 -27.26 -16.89
N TYR A 675 24.94 -27.07 -15.81
CA TYR A 675 24.49 -28.24 -15.02
C TYR A 675 23.38 -29.02 -15.72
N TYR A 676 22.53 -28.40 -16.54
CA TYR A 676 21.57 -29.12 -17.37
C TYR A 676 22.26 -29.94 -18.48
N SER A 677 23.35 -29.42 -19.07
CA SER A 677 24.16 -30.19 -20.02
C SER A 677 24.85 -31.37 -19.32
N LEU A 678 25.39 -31.13 -18.12
CA LEU A 678 25.99 -32.16 -17.27
C LEU A 678 24.97 -33.23 -16.87
N LEU A 679 23.75 -32.81 -16.50
CA LEU A 679 22.62 -33.69 -16.25
C LEU A 679 22.32 -34.56 -17.48
N ILE A 680 22.18 -33.96 -18.66
CA ILE A 680 21.88 -34.70 -19.90
C ILE A 680 22.96 -35.75 -20.19
N VAL A 681 24.24 -35.37 -20.10
CA VAL A 681 25.37 -36.29 -20.28
C VAL A 681 25.32 -37.44 -19.26
N ILE A 682 25.06 -37.13 -18.00
CA ILE A 682 24.92 -38.13 -16.93
C ILE A 682 23.73 -39.07 -17.20
N LEU A 683 22.61 -38.56 -17.68
CA LEU A 683 21.43 -39.36 -18.02
C LEU A 683 21.68 -40.31 -19.20
N PHE A 684 22.50 -39.91 -20.17
CA PHE A 684 22.93 -40.81 -21.26
C PHE A 684 23.87 -41.92 -20.77
N ILE A 685 24.77 -41.63 -19.82
CA ILE A 685 25.75 -42.59 -19.31
C ILE A 685 25.11 -43.55 -18.27
N LYS A 686 24.26 -43.03 -17.37
CA LYS A 686 23.65 -43.77 -16.25
C LYS A 686 22.18 -43.33 -16.03
N PRO A 687 21.22 -43.80 -16.86
CA PRO A 687 19.83 -43.35 -16.84
C PRO A 687 19.05 -43.69 -15.56
N PHE A 688 19.48 -44.71 -14.81
CA PHE A 688 18.84 -45.15 -13.56
C PHE A 688 18.92 -44.12 -12.41
N LEU A 689 19.74 -43.06 -12.55
CA LEU A 689 19.92 -42.03 -11.53
C LEU A 689 18.65 -41.18 -11.30
N ILE A 690 17.69 -41.19 -12.23
CA ILE A 690 16.38 -40.52 -12.07
C ILE A 690 15.49 -41.22 -11.03
N ALA A 691 15.70 -42.53 -10.81
CA ALA A 691 14.92 -43.35 -9.89
C ALA A 691 15.75 -43.69 -8.63
N PRO A 692 15.80 -42.78 -7.62
CA PRO A 692 16.66 -42.93 -6.44
C PRO A 692 16.44 -44.23 -5.67
N PHE A 693 15.24 -44.81 -5.75
CA PHE A 693 14.90 -46.04 -5.04
C PHE A 693 15.25 -47.31 -5.80
N ILE A 694 15.21 -47.30 -7.14
CA ILE A 694 15.58 -48.48 -7.93
C ILE A 694 17.09 -48.75 -7.77
N SER A 695 17.91 -47.69 -7.75
CA SER A 695 19.37 -47.80 -7.59
C SER A 695 19.85 -48.30 -6.22
N ILE A 696 19.08 -48.08 -5.15
CA ILE A 696 19.38 -48.58 -3.79
C ILE A 696 19.31 -50.12 -3.76
N PHE A 697 18.36 -50.71 -4.50
CA PHE A 697 18.11 -52.15 -4.48
C PHE A 697 18.76 -52.92 -5.63
N THR A 698 19.12 -52.28 -6.75
CA THR A 698 19.76 -52.94 -7.91
C THR A 698 21.28 -52.73 -8.01
N SER A 699 21.93 -52.26 -6.94
CA SER A 699 23.37 -51.88 -6.95
C SER A 699 24.34 -52.99 -7.39
N GLU A 700 23.94 -54.26 -7.36
CA GLU A 700 24.76 -55.42 -7.72
C GLU A 700 24.83 -55.70 -9.23
N GLN A 701 23.83 -55.29 -10.03
CA GLN A 701 23.72 -55.69 -11.45
C GLN A 701 24.34 -54.68 -12.43
N ALA A 702 24.76 -53.50 -11.96
CA ALA A 702 25.21 -52.38 -12.79
C ALA A 702 26.69 -52.01 -12.56
N ILE A 703 27.51 -52.99 -12.17
CA ILE A 703 28.95 -52.80 -11.89
C ILE A 703 29.73 -53.63 -12.92
N GLU A 704 30.55 -52.95 -13.72
CA GLU A 704 31.63 -53.59 -14.46
C GLU A 704 32.74 -53.87 -13.43
N SER A 705 32.86 -55.13 -13.01
CA SER A 705 33.79 -55.53 -11.94
C SER A 705 35.21 -55.44 -12.46
N LYS A 706 36.05 -54.58 -11.85
CA LYS A 706 37.47 -54.49 -12.21
C LYS A 706 38.21 -55.78 -11.87
N PHE A 707 37.76 -56.50 -10.85
CA PHE A 707 38.28 -57.84 -10.57
C PHE A 707 37.96 -58.81 -11.71
N LYS A 708 36.72 -58.83 -12.22
CA LYS A 708 36.36 -59.65 -13.40
C LYS A 708 37.13 -59.23 -14.65
N GLU A 709 37.36 -57.93 -14.86
CA GLU A 709 38.17 -57.43 -15.98
C GLU A 709 39.64 -57.85 -15.86
N TYR A 710 40.21 -57.79 -14.64
CA TYR A 710 41.56 -58.25 -14.34
C TYR A 710 41.71 -59.76 -14.58
N THR A 711 40.77 -60.58 -14.10
CA THR A 711 40.84 -62.05 -14.27
C THR A 711 40.72 -62.46 -15.73
N ILE A 712 39.93 -61.73 -16.54
CA ILE A 712 39.86 -61.90 -18.00
C ILE A 712 41.19 -61.53 -18.68
N ARG A 713 41.93 -60.53 -18.16
CA ARG A 713 43.16 -60.01 -18.77
C ARG A 713 44.43 -60.80 -18.42
N TYR A 714 44.50 -61.45 -17.26
CA TYR A 714 45.75 -62.03 -16.70
C TYR A 714 45.74 -63.54 -16.36
N ASN A 715 44.70 -64.29 -16.72
CA ASN A 715 44.57 -65.76 -16.67
C ASN A 715 45.24 -66.49 -15.46
N GLU A 716 44.46 -66.58 -14.38
CA GLU A 716 44.49 -67.40 -13.16
C GLU A 716 45.70 -68.31 -12.82
N ASN A 717 46.70 -67.80 -12.09
CA ASN A 717 47.58 -68.67 -11.26
C ASN A 717 47.61 -68.30 -9.76
N GLY A 718 47.41 -67.03 -9.38
CA GLY A 718 47.45 -66.60 -7.97
C GLY A 718 46.12 -66.68 -7.19
N LEU A 719 45.01 -67.03 -7.84
CA LEU A 719 43.67 -67.00 -7.22
C LEU A 719 43.42 -68.17 -6.26
N ASP A 720 44.00 -69.34 -6.53
CA ASP A 720 43.97 -70.47 -5.60
C ASP A 720 44.79 -70.14 -4.35
N ASP A 721 45.98 -69.55 -4.51
CA ASP A 721 46.81 -69.09 -3.40
C ASP A 721 46.08 -68.04 -2.54
N MET A 722 45.32 -67.14 -3.16
CA MET A 722 44.51 -66.14 -2.45
C MET A 722 43.38 -66.78 -1.64
N LEU A 723 42.63 -67.74 -2.20
CA LEU A 723 41.56 -68.45 -1.48
C LEU A 723 42.11 -69.32 -0.35
N LEU A 724 43.29 -69.91 -0.56
CA LEU A 724 43.95 -70.76 0.42
C LEU A 724 44.52 -69.95 1.58
N ASP A 725 45.19 -68.82 1.30
CA ASP A 725 45.65 -67.87 2.31
C ASP A 725 44.48 -67.24 3.10
N ALA A 726 43.29 -67.13 2.49
CA ALA A 726 42.06 -66.66 3.14
C ALA A 726 41.30 -67.76 3.92
N ASN A 727 41.87 -68.97 4.09
CA ASN A 727 41.24 -70.12 4.76
C ASN A 727 39.89 -70.58 4.14
N LEU A 728 39.70 -70.39 2.83
CA LEU A 728 38.46 -70.76 2.11
C LEU A 728 38.72 -71.91 1.14
N THR A 729 38.83 -73.14 1.65
CA THR A 729 39.27 -74.32 0.85
C THR A 729 38.16 -75.21 0.29
N ASN A 730 36.90 -74.75 0.19
CA ASN A 730 35.84 -75.63 -0.30
C ASN A 730 34.85 -74.96 -1.26
N THR A 731 35.14 -74.98 -2.57
CA THR A 731 34.12 -74.75 -3.61
C THR A 731 34.42 -75.49 -4.93
N LYS A 732 33.85 -76.70 -5.06
CA LYS A 732 33.33 -77.15 -6.37
C LYS A 732 32.00 -76.41 -6.60
N LYS A 733 32.06 -75.23 -7.19
CA LYS A 733 30.90 -74.51 -7.73
C LYS A 733 31.36 -73.88 -9.05
N ASP A 734 30.60 -74.07 -10.12
CA ASP A 734 31.00 -73.87 -11.53
C ASP A 734 31.38 -72.44 -11.96
N ASN A 735 31.68 -71.50 -11.05
CA ASN A 735 32.27 -70.20 -11.37
C ASN A 735 33.07 -69.66 -10.15
N LYS A 736 34.36 -69.97 -10.10
CA LYS A 736 35.31 -69.54 -9.04
C LYS A 736 35.39 -68.01 -8.89
N ILE A 737 35.33 -67.30 -10.02
CA ILE A 737 35.34 -65.83 -10.05
C ILE A 737 34.09 -65.24 -9.38
N ASP A 738 32.90 -65.79 -9.65
CA ASP A 738 31.67 -65.31 -9.03
C ASP A 738 31.64 -65.58 -7.53
N PHE A 739 32.16 -66.73 -7.09
CA PHE A 739 32.30 -67.05 -5.67
C PHE A 739 33.23 -66.07 -4.93
N ILE A 740 34.37 -65.72 -5.53
CA ILE A 740 35.30 -64.74 -4.97
C ILE A 740 34.65 -63.35 -4.92
N VAL A 741 33.91 -62.95 -5.95
CA VAL A 741 33.17 -61.69 -5.96
C VAL A 741 32.06 -61.67 -4.91
N GLU A 742 31.32 -62.76 -4.71
CA GLU A 742 30.27 -62.86 -3.67
C GLU A 742 30.84 -62.83 -2.25
N ASN A 743 32.03 -63.41 -2.03
CA ASN A 743 32.67 -63.50 -0.71
C ASN A 743 33.82 -62.51 -0.51
N ARG A 744 33.97 -61.52 -1.41
CA ARG A 744 35.10 -60.57 -1.46
C ARG A 744 35.38 -59.89 -0.13
N LYS A 745 34.34 -59.56 0.63
CA LYS A 745 34.48 -58.91 1.94
C LYS A 745 35.18 -59.82 2.96
N ALA A 746 34.75 -61.08 3.05
CA ALA A 746 35.36 -62.06 3.95
C ALA A 746 36.81 -62.38 3.55
N ILE A 747 37.09 -62.43 2.25
CA ILE A 747 38.45 -62.63 1.70
C ILE A 747 39.36 -61.44 2.07
N LEU A 748 38.87 -60.21 1.90
CA LEU A 748 39.62 -59.00 2.26
C LEU A 748 39.82 -58.89 3.79
N ASP A 749 38.83 -59.27 4.60
CA ASP A 749 38.94 -59.22 6.06
C ASP A 749 40.05 -60.12 6.62
N GLU A 750 40.37 -61.22 5.91
CA GLU A 750 41.41 -62.18 6.30
C GLU A 750 42.79 -61.86 5.70
N LEU A 751 42.84 -61.29 4.49
CA LEU A 751 44.08 -61.11 3.72
C LEU A 751 44.68 -59.70 3.72
N ASP A 752 43.93 -58.67 4.12
CA ASP A 752 44.36 -57.27 4.00
C ASP A 752 45.29 -56.87 5.16
N ASP A 753 46.60 -56.76 4.87
CA ASP A 753 47.67 -56.36 5.81
C ASP A 753 47.53 -54.89 6.32
N ASP A 754 46.58 -54.10 5.81
CA ASP A 754 46.31 -52.75 6.31
C ASP A 754 45.75 -52.73 7.75
N LYS A 755 45.10 -53.81 8.19
CA LYS A 755 44.55 -53.93 9.56
C LYS A 755 45.67 -54.05 10.61
N THR A 756 46.77 -54.71 10.25
CA THR A 756 47.99 -54.83 11.06
C THR A 756 48.73 -53.49 11.15
N LEU A 757 48.73 -52.68 10.08
CA LEU A 757 49.25 -51.30 10.08
C LEU A 757 48.38 -50.33 10.90
N LEU A 758 47.05 -50.49 10.89
CA LEU A 758 46.14 -49.71 11.73
C LEU A 758 46.37 -49.99 13.22
N ASN A 759 46.54 -51.27 13.59
CA ASN A 759 46.89 -51.66 14.96
C ASN A 759 48.27 -51.11 15.37
N ASP A 760 49.29 -51.17 14.49
CA ASP A 760 50.62 -50.60 14.77
C ASP A 760 50.58 -49.06 14.89
N PHE A 761 49.73 -48.38 14.11
CA PHE A 761 49.51 -46.93 14.21
C PHE A 761 48.78 -46.54 15.50
N VAL A 762 47.70 -47.24 15.87
CA VAL A 762 46.99 -47.04 17.14
C VAL A 762 47.93 -47.29 18.32
N GLU A 763 48.74 -48.35 18.26
CA GLU A 763 49.71 -48.68 19.29
C GLU A 763 50.85 -47.64 19.38
N LYS A 764 51.35 -47.11 18.25
CA LYS A 764 52.28 -45.97 18.21
C LYS A 764 51.67 -44.70 18.78
N SER A 765 50.39 -44.46 18.53
CA SER A 765 49.64 -43.30 19.04
C SER A 765 49.53 -43.37 20.56
N PHE A 766 49.25 -44.56 21.10
CA PHE A 766 49.25 -44.83 22.53
C PHE A 766 50.64 -44.66 23.15
N ARG A 767 51.71 -45.16 22.52
CA ARG A 767 53.09 -44.94 22.99
C ARG A 767 53.51 -43.47 22.96
N TYR A 768 53.02 -42.68 22.00
CA TYR A 768 53.26 -41.23 21.96
C TYR A 768 52.51 -40.48 23.07
N ALA A 769 51.29 -40.93 23.41
CA ALA A 769 50.53 -40.40 24.54
C ALA A 769 51.20 -40.76 25.89
N GLU A 770 51.79 -41.94 25.99
CA GLU A 770 52.52 -42.40 27.18
C GLU A 770 53.90 -41.71 27.33
N SER A 771 54.56 -41.38 26.21
CA SER A 771 55.82 -40.63 26.16
C SER A 771 55.72 -39.17 26.61
N PHE A 772 54.52 -38.56 26.64
CA PHE A 772 54.36 -37.18 27.10
C PHE A 772 54.34 -37.07 28.65
N MET A 773 54.28 -38.22 29.36
CA MET A 773 54.25 -38.29 30.82
C MET A 773 55.59 -38.69 31.46
N ASN A 774 56.66 -38.98 30.71
CA ASN A 774 57.96 -39.33 31.30
C ASN A 774 59.15 -38.73 30.52
N HIS A 775 59.93 -37.89 31.19
CA HIS A 775 61.27 -37.48 30.74
C HIS A 775 62.25 -38.65 30.89
N ASN A 776 62.74 -39.22 29.77
CA ASN A 776 64.17 -39.30 29.42
C ASN A 776 64.42 -40.20 28.19
N MET A 777 65.40 -39.77 27.40
CA MET A 777 65.75 -40.21 26.05
C MET A 777 66.42 -41.60 26.01
N SER A 778 66.11 -42.42 24.99
CA SER A 778 67.15 -43.19 24.27
C SER A 778 66.66 -43.60 22.88
N ASN A 779 67.48 -43.27 21.88
CA ASN A 779 67.24 -43.44 20.46
C ASN A 779 67.82 -44.79 19.99
N LYS A 780 67.04 -45.62 19.29
CA LYS A 780 67.59 -46.73 18.48
C LYS A 780 66.83 -46.88 17.16
N ASN A 781 67.59 -46.67 16.08
CA ASN A 781 67.22 -46.97 14.70
C ASN A 781 66.81 -48.45 14.52
N ILE A 782 65.75 -48.71 13.75
CA ILE A 782 65.50 -50.00 13.12
C ILE A 782 65.17 -49.78 11.65
N GLN A 783 66.01 -50.38 10.81
CA GLN A 783 65.87 -50.49 9.35
C GLN A 783 64.63 -51.33 8.98
N LYS A 784 63.93 -50.90 7.92
CA LYS A 784 62.89 -51.68 7.22
C LYS A 784 63.47 -52.99 6.68
N LYS A 785 62.80 -54.12 6.94
CA LYS A 785 62.89 -55.35 6.13
C LYS A 785 61.63 -55.42 5.27
N GLU A 786 61.79 -55.39 3.95
CA GLU A 786 60.70 -55.58 2.97
C GLU A 786 60.32 -57.07 2.90
N ALA A 787 59.01 -57.35 2.94
CA ALA A 787 58.45 -58.69 2.73
C ALA A 787 58.28 -58.98 1.22
N PRO A 788 58.41 -60.24 0.76
CA PRO A 788 58.27 -60.59 -0.66
C PRO A 788 56.82 -60.42 -1.16
N GLN A 789 56.67 -59.85 -2.37
CA GLN A 789 55.38 -59.62 -3.02
C GLN A 789 54.63 -60.93 -3.29
N LYS A 790 53.36 -61.00 -2.86
CA LYS A 790 52.46 -62.15 -3.09
C LYS A 790 52.02 -62.22 -4.56
N PRO A 791 51.81 -63.41 -5.15
CA PRO A 791 51.50 -63.57 -6.58
C PRO A 791 50.11 -63.05 -7.00
N TYR A 792 49.26 -62.66 -6.05
CA TYR A 792 47.89 -62.18 -6.26
C TYR A 792 47.67 -60.70 -5.86
N THR A 793 48.74 -59.92 -5.65
CA THR A 793 48.64 -58.52 -5.18
C THR A 793 47.75 -57.63 -6.07
N GLU A 794 47.85 -57.75 -7.40
CA GLU A 794 47.02 -56.95 -8.32
C GLU A 794 45.54 -57.41 -8.33
N ALA A 795 45.30 -58.72 -8.19
CA ALA A 795 43.97 -59.30 -8.06
C ALA A 795 43.27 -58.86 -6.76
N LEU A 796 44.02 -58.86 -5.65
CA LEU A 796 43.58 -58.39 -4.34
C LEU A 796 43.28 -56.88 -4.36
N ALA A 797 44.10 -56.09 -5.07
CA ALA A 797 43.85 -54.66 -5.27
C ALA A 797 42.58 -54.39 -6.11
N ALA A 798 42.31 -55.21 -7.13
CA ALA A 798 41.09 -55.13 -7.93
C ALA A 798 39.83 -55.55 -7.13
N LEU A 799 39.93 -56.59 -6.29
CA LEU A 799 38.87 -56.97 -5.33
C LEU A 799 38.59 -55.87 -4.31
N LYS A 800 39.66 -55.27 -3.78
CA LYS A 800 39.58 -54.13 -2.87
C LYS A 800 38.89 -52.96 -3.56
N TYR A 801 39.22 -52.65 -4.81
CA TYR A 801 38.53 -51.62 -5.62
C TYR A 801 37.02 -51.89 -5.73
N ASP A 802 36.62 -53.11 -6.10
CA ASP A 802 35.21 -53.46 -6.31
C ASP A 802 34.38 -53.39 -5.01
N GLU A 803 34.92 -53.87 -3.88
CA GLU A 803 34.23 -53.80 -2.58
C GLU A 803 34.09 -52.36 -2.09
N ILE A 804 35.13 -51.55 -2.25
CA ILE A 804 35.10 -50.12 -1.93
C ILE A 804 34.04 -49.40 -2.75
N MET A 805 34.03 -49.64 -4.07
CA MET A 805 33.09 -49.01 -4.99
C MET A 805 31.65 -49.39 -4.65
N GLN A 806 31.38 -50.67 -4.42
CA GLN A 806 30.03 -51.14 -4.12
C GLN A 806 29.50 -50.51 -2.84
N SER A 807 30.33 -50.43 -1.80
CA SER A 807 29.87 -49.90 -0.52
C SER A 807 29.71 -48.38 -0.52
N ILE A 808 30.59 -47.66 -1.25
CA ILE A 808 30.44 -46.21 -1.45
C ILE A 808 29.17 -45.92 -2.24
N ARG A 809 28.87 -46.70 -3.27
CA ARG A 809 27.63 -46.52 -4.04
C ARG A 809 26.39 -46.73 -3.18
N LYS A 810 26.38 -47.73 -2.28
CA LYS A 810 25.27 -47.96 -1.33
C LYS A 810 25.05 -46.76 -0.40
N SER A 811 26.12 -46.23 0.21
CA SER A 811 26.03 -45.06 1.11
C SER A 811 25.68 -43.77 0.37
N ALA A 812 26.26 -43.55 -0.81
CA ALA A 812 25.95 -42.43 -1.70
C ALA A 812 24.47 -42.44 -2.14
N ASN A 813 23.96 -43.62 -2.53
CA ASN A 813 22.55 -43.80 -2.92
C ASN A 813 21.60 -43.47 -1.75
N LEU A 814 21.96 -43.81 -0.51
CA LEU A 814 21.16 -43.48 0.67
C LEU A 814 21.04 -41.96 0.88
N LEU A 815 22.16 -41.24 0.86
CA LEU A 815 22.19 -39.78 1.00
C LEU A 815 21.40 -39.09 -0.11
N TYR A 816 21.62 -39.50 -1.35
CA TYR A 816 20.87 -39.03 -2.51
C TYR A 816 19.37 -39.32 -2.38
N GLY A 817 18.99 -40.52 -1.91
CA GLY A 817 17.61 -40.90 -1.65
C GLY A 817 16.92 -39.99 -0.62
N PHE A 818 17.60 -39.62 0.47
CA PHE A 818 17.05 -38.69 1.47
C PHE A 818 16.80 -37.28 0.90
N ILE A 819 17.77 -36.74 0.14
CA ILE A 819 17.60 -35.42 -0.50
C ILE A 819 16.43 -35.47 -1.50
N MET A 820 16.36 -36.54 -2.30
CA MET A 820 15.27 -36.73 -3.25
C MET A 820 13.91 -36.91 -2.57
N LEU A 821 13.85 -37.51 -1.38
CA LEU A 821 12.63 -37.55 -0.55
C LEU A 821 12.15 -36.15 -0.15
N LEU A 822 13.07 -35.27 0.26
CA LEU A 822 12.75 -33.88 0.59
C LEU A 822 12.30 -33.09 -0.65
N VAL A 823 12.90 -33.37 -1.81
CA VAL A 823 12.47 -32.81 -3.11
C VAL A 823 11.06 -33.30 -3.46
N ILE A 824 10.79 -34.61 -3.38
CA ILE A 824 9.46 -35.19 -3.64
C ILE A 824 8.43 -34.65 -2.67
N TYR A 825 8.77 -34.52 -1.39
CA TYR A 825 7.90 -33.89 -0.39
C TYR A 825 7.56 -32.44 -0.79
N SER A 826 8.57 -31.67 -1.20
CA SER A 826 8.39 -30.30 -1.68
C SER A 826 7.52 -30.27 -2.95
N LEU A 827 7.80 -31.11 -3.94
CA LEU A 827 7.01 -31.25 -5.17
C LEU A 827 5.57 -31.65 -4.86
N THR A 828 5.33 -32.56 -3.92
CA THR A 828 3.97 -32.98 -3.51
C THR A 828 3.20 -31.81 -2.90
N LYS A 829 3.87 -31.01 -2.06
CA LYS A 829 3.30 -29.81 -1.45
C LYS A 829 2.99 -28.73 -2.51
N THR A 830 3.85 -28.57 -3.51
CA THR A 830 3.65 -27.61 -4.61
C THR A 830 2.68 -28.09 -5.69
N THR A 831 2.59 -29.38 -6.01
CA THR A 831 1.66 -29.91 -7.03
C THR A 831 0.22 -29.90 -6.56
N ARG A 832 -0.02 -30.08 -5.24
CA ARG A 832 -1.32 -29.80 -4.61
C ARG A 832 -1.79 -28.35 -4.83
N ARG A 833 -0.88 -27.40 -5.08
CA ARG A 833 -1.16 -26.00 -5.42
C ARG A 833 -1.68 -25.80 -6.84
N ASN A 834 -1.17 -26.58 -7.79
CA ASN A 834 -1.43 -26.43 -9.24
C ASN A 834 -2.46 -27.43 -9.77
N SER A 835 -3.06 -28.24 -8.90
CA SER A 835 -4.17 -29.12 -9.26
C SER A 835 -5.39 -28.28 -9.62
N VAL A 836 -5.85 -28.38 -10.87
CA VAL A 836 -7.11 -27.81 -11.38
C VAL A 836 -8.33 -28.52 -10.76
N VAL A 837 -8.12 -29.64 -10.08
CA VAL A 837 -9.17 -30.38 -9.37
C VAL A 837 -9.22 -29.88 -7.94
N PRO A 838 -10.34 -29.27 -7.49
CA PRO A 838 -10.53 -28.91 -6.08
C PRO A 838 -10.57 -30.19 -5.23
N SER A 839 -10.01 -30.12 -4.03
CA SER A 839 -10.21 -31.13 -2.99
C SER A 839 -11.66 -31.21 -2.55
#